data_AF-A0A3B9P4X5-F1
#
_entry.id   AF-A0A3B9P4X5-F1
#
_cell.length_a   1.000
_cell.length_b   1.000
_cell.length_c   1.000
_cell.angle_alpha   90.00
_cell.angle_beta   90.00
_cell.angle_gamma   90.00
#
_symmetry.space_group_name_H-M   'P 1'
#
loop_
_entity.id
_entity.type
_entity.pdbx_description
1 polymer ?
#
loop_
_entity_poly.entity_id
_entity_poly.type
_entity_poly.pdbx_seq_one_letter_code
_entity_poly.pdbx_strand_id
1 'polypeptide(L)'
;MFLIFDTETTGFPKDWNAPLTDFDNWPRVVQIAWQIHGPEGELIDVQDHIIYPDGYDIPFNATKIHGISTDRAKAEGKPLAEVLSTFQSAMDTCEFIIGHNVRFDLNVTGCEYLRTTGENPFTTKKSLDSCTEVTAELCQIAGGRGGRYKLPKLEELHQYLFGEGFDEAHNAAFDVEATARVFLELIRLGNFTPAALGRDEAFVARFKEKNPTTVQAIGLAVEDAKAKRAEGLTGGIEETVPPEEDLDPDTVHFAHLHNHSQFSILQATSVVADLVRAAVDDGHDGVALTDLGNMMGAFHFNRAVMAVPGNREAYEHNEEVKKGELNEPLKPYPFVGVIGCEFYVCEDRLDRTKKDDGYQIILLAKNKNGYHNLAKLSSEGQLHGYYYVPRIDKQVLLEHKDDLIVLSGGLRGEIPSLYLNVGEQQARDALLWWHEHFGEDFYLELNRHGLDEENHVNTQLLAYAEEYSIKYIAANNTFYLTQENAEAHDILLCVKEGAQKSTPIGRGRGFRYGFPNQEFYFKDKQEMANLFADLPEALNTTKEILDKVELYPLERNVLLPAFDIPEEFQDAQDKVDEGQRGENAYLRHLTYAGAEKRYGELTDDIKERLDFELETIARIGYPGYFLIVQDFCEAARQMGVSVGPGRGSAAGSAVAYATGITNVDPIKYDLLFERFLNPERVSLPDIDIDFDDEGRDKVIQYVIDKYGASQVAQIITYGSMAAKSSIRDAGRVLELPLPDTDRIAKLIPDMTKLKKLWDLSEKELSKNFSSGEAQQVAQLKQIADGDSLEATTINQARVLEGSLRNTGIHACGVIITPSDIRELVPVARAKDSEMWCTQFDNSVVEDAGLLKMDFLGLRTLTIIKEACSLIKQRQGVDLDPDSFPLDDAKTYELFQRGETVGIFQYESAGMQKYLKELKPTEFADLIAMNALYRPGPLEYIPEFIDRKHGRKEITYDLDAMEGKLKETYGITVYQEQVMLLSQELAGFTKGQADMLRKGMGKKQKHIIDKLKPIFLGGGEERGHQRDVLEKVWKDWESFASYAFNKSHSTCYAWVAYQTAYLKAHYPAEFMASVLSNNMSDLKTVTFFMEECRRIGVSVLGPSVNESLLRFSVNNAGAVRFGMGG
;
A
#
# COMPACT_ATOMS: atom_id res chain seq x y z
N MET A 1 -50.25 12.40 -35.92
CA MET A 1 -49.08 13.30 -36.07
C MET A 1 -47.98 12.81 -35.14
N PHE A 2 -46.74 13.09 -35.51
CA PHE A 2 -45.53 12.69 -34.80
C PHE A 2 -44.99 13.92 -34.07
N LEU A 3 -44.83 13.84 -32.75
CA LEU A 3 -44.16 14.88 -31.96
C LEU A 3 -42.74 14.39 -31.67
N ILE A 4 -41.74 15.06 -32.23
CA ILE A 4 -40.33 14.81 -31.94
C ILE A 4 -39.88 15.88 -30.97
N PHE A 5 -39.31 15.51 -29.82
CA PHE A 5 -38.82 16.49 -28.84
C PHE A 5 -37.54 16.02 -28.19
N ASP A 6 -36.81 16.98 -27.64
CA ASP A 6 -35.56 16.79 -26.90
C ASP A 6 -35.46 17.86 -25.81
N THR A 7 -34.68 17.57 -24.77
CA THR A 7 -34.50 18.48 -23.64
C THR A 7 -33.05 18.67 -23.24
N GLU A 8 -32.65 19.93 -23.02
CA GLU A 8 -31.44 20.24 -22.27
C GLU A 8 -31.76 20.35 -20.79
N THR A 9 -30.83 19.92 -19.94
CA THR A 9 -31.06 19.79 -18.50
C THR A 9 -29.88 20.28 -17.68
N THR A 10 -30.11 20.54 -16.39
CA THR A 10 -29.06 20.96 -15.47
C THR A 10 -28.02 19.87 -15.15
N GLY A 11 -28.20 18.64 -15.64
CA GLY A 11 -27.27 17.53 -15.42
C GLY A 11 -27.95 16.16 -15.52
N PHE A 12 -27.35 15.14 -14.91
CA PHE A 12 -27.91 13.78 -14.85
C PHE A 12 -28.56 13.49 -13.48
N PRO A 13 -29.52 12.54 -13.40
CA PRO A 13 -30.09 12.13 -12.13
C PRO A 13 -29.05 11.42 -11.25
N LYS A 14 -29.19 11.57 -9.93
CA LYS A 14 -28.32 10.90 -8.95
C LYS A 14 -28.49 9.37 -9.00
N ASP A 15 -29.72 8.91 -9.15
CA ASP A 15 -30.13 7.53 -9.38
C ASP A 15 -31.16 7.46 -10.53
N TRP A 16 -30.82 6.69 -11.55
CA TRP A 16 -31.67 6.45 -12.73
C TRP A 16 -32.93 5.63 -12.42
N ASN A 17 -32.99 4.96 -11.26
CA ASN A 17 -34.11 4.12 -10.86
C ASN A 17 -35.05 4.79 -9.85
N ALA A 18 -34.74 6.01 -9.40
CA ALA A 18 -35.58 6.72 -8.43
C ALA A 18 -36.97 7.02 -9.03
N PRO A 19 -38.04 7.04 -8.20
CA PRO A 19 -39.36 7.43 -8.67
C PRO A 19 -39.34 8.88 -9.18
N LEU A 20 -40.19 9.22 -10.16
CA LEU A 20 -40.28 10.60 -10.70
C LEU A 20 -40.80 11.61 -9.66
N THR A 21 -41.33 11.15 -8.53
CA THR A 21 -41.74 11.99 -7.39
C THR A 21 -40.58 12.33 -6.47
N ASP A 22 -39.39 11.74 -6.66
CA ASP A 22 -38.17 12.15 -5.97
C ASP A 22 -37.57 13.35 -6.71
N PHE A 23 -38.10 14.53 -6.42
CA PHE A 23 -37.79 15.75 -7.15
C PHE A 23 -36.34 16.21 -6.97
N ASP A 24 -35.66 15.80 -5.90
CA ASP A 24 -34.25 16.16 -5.63
C ASP A 24 -33.26 15.24 -6.37
N ASN A 25 -33.74 14.08 -6.84
CA ASN A 25 -32.96 13.16 -7.66
C ASN A 25 -32.86 13.61 -9.12
N TRP A 26 -33.97 14.07 -9.71
CA TRP A 26 -34.08 14.34 -11.14
C TRP A 26 -33.65 15.77 -11.51
N PRO A 27 -32.90 15.96 -12.61
CA PRO A 27 -32.44 17.29 -13.04
C PRO A 27 -33.61 18.19 -13.45
N ARG A 28 -33.31 19.47 -13.68
CA ARG A 28 -34.29 20.47 -14.14
C ARG A 28 -34.20 20.65 -15.65
N VAL A 29 -35.33 20.88 -16.31
CA VAL A 29 -35.34 21.23 -17.74
C VAL A 29 -34.84 22.66 -17.92
N VAL A 30 -33.88 22.85 -18.80
CA VAL A 30 -33.28 24.14 -19.17
C VAL A 30 -33.83 24.63 -20.51
N GLN A 31 -33.97 23.70 -21.46
CA GLN A 31 -34.54 23.97 -22.78
C GLN A 31 -35.43 22.80 -23.17
N ILE A 32 -36.56 23.10 -23.81
CA ILE A 32 -37.38 22.09 -24.47
C ILE A 32 -37.68 22.58 -25.89
N ALA A 33 -37.35 21.74 -26.86
CA ALA A 33 -37.65 21.98 -28.26
C ALA A 33 -38.49 20.83 -28.80
N TRP A 34 -39.35 21.11 -29.79
CA TRP A 34 -40.09 20.07 -30.47
C TRP A 34 -40.48 20.44 -31.90
N GLN A 35 -40.69 19.40 -32.70
CA GLN A 35 -41.25 19.46 -34.04
C GLN A 35 -42.50 18.58 -34.13
N ILE A 36 -43.55 19.08 -34.76
CA ILE A 36 -44.73 18.30 -35.12
C ILE A 36 -44.67 17.98 -36.60
N HIS A 37 -44.73 16.69 -36.94
CA HIS A 37 -44.86 16.24 -38.31
C HIS A 37 -46.21 15.57 -38.57
N GLY A 38 -46.74 15.84 -39.75
CA GLY A 38 -47.92 15.16 -40.26
C GLY A 38 -47.65 13.68 -40.57
N PRO A 39 -48.70 12.92 -40.91
CA PRO A 39 -48.58 11.49 -41.18
C PRO A 39 -47.62 11.15 -42.33
N GLU A 40 -47.35 12.08 -43.25
CA GLU A 40 -46.53 11.85 -44.44
C GLU A 40 -45.13 12.49 -44.34
N GLY A 41 -44.77 12.98 -43.15
CA GLY A 41 -43.46 13.57 -42.84
C GLY A 41 -43.38 15.08 -43.03
N GLU A 42 -44.47 15.74 -43.44
CA GLU A 42 -44.52 17.19 -43.58
C GLU A 42 -44.41 17.90 -42.23
N LEU A 43 -43.59 18.95 -42.13
CA LEU A 43 -43.46 19.75 -40.92
C LEU A 43 -44.70 20.64 -40.72
N ILE A 44 -45.28 20.61 -39.52
CA ILE A 44 -46.50 21.33 -39.13
C ILE A 44 -46.18 22.46 -38.15
N ASP A 45 -45.34 22.21 -37.16
CA ASP A 45 -45.00 23.16 -36.10
C ASP A 45 -43.57 22.93 -35.59
N VAL A 46 -42.92 24.00 -35.15
CA VAL A 46 -41.58 24.01 -34.56
C VAL A 46 -41.60 24.96 -33.39
N GLN A 47 -41.17 24.50 -32.23
CA GLN A 47 -41.03 25.34 -31.04
C GLN A 47 -39.69 25.08 -30.38
N ASP A 48 -39.13 26.15 -29.81
CA ASP A 48 -37.90 26.13 -29.04
C ASP A 48 -38.05 27.12 -27.88
N HIS A 49 -37.96 26.61 -26.64
CA HIS A 49 -38.18 27.39 -25.44
C HIS A 49 -37.10 27.12 -24.40
N ILE A 50 -36.39 28.18 -24.02
CA ILE A 50 -35.57 28.23 -22.81
C ILE A 50 -36.49 28.43 -21.60
N ILE A 51 -36.23 27.71 -20.53
CA ILE A 51 -37.00 27.77 -19.28
C ILE A 51 -36.36 28.82 -18.35
N TYR A 52 -37.20 29.70 -17.79
CA TYR A 52 -36.79 30.61 -16.72
C TYR A 52 -36.46 29.81 -15.45
N PRO A 53 -35.23 29.92 -14.90
CA PRO A 53 -34.82 29.11 -13.76
C PRO A 53 -35.36 29.70 -12.45
N ASP A 54 -36.53 29.23 -12.02
CA ASP A 54 -37.19 29.65 -10.78
C ASP A 54 -36.77 28.75 -9.60
N GLY A 55 -35.96 29.30 -8.70
CA GLY A 55 -35.47 28.61 -7.50
C GLY A 55 -34.36 27.59 -7.73
N TYR A 56 -33.63 27.68 -8.85
CA TYR A 56 -32.45 26.86 -9.15
C TYR A 56 -31.50 27.61 -10.09
N ASP A 57 -30.26 27.10 -10.19
CA ASP A 57 -29.26 27.61 -11.13
C ASP A 57 -28.92 26.55 -12.17
N ILE A 58 -28.35 26.99 -13.30
CA ILE A 58 -27.83 26.11 -14.34
C ILE A 58 -26.32 25.97 -14.14
N PRO A 59 -25.81 24.76 -13.81
CA PRO A 59 -24.40 24.57 -13.49
C PRO A 59 -23.46 24.91 -14.65
N PHE A 60 -22.24 25.33 -14.34
CA PHE A 60 -21.23 25.69 -15.34
C PHE A 60 -20.93 24.53 -16.30
N ASN A 61 -20.79 23.30 -15.79
CA ASN A 61 -20.51 22.14 -16.64
C ASN A 61 -21.68 21.79 -17.58
N ALA A 62 -22.92 22.05 -17.16
CA ALA A 62 -24.08 21.94 -18.05
C ALA A 62 -24.05 23.06 -19.12
N THR A 63 -23.75 24.29 -18.70
CA THR A 63 -23.57 25.44 -19.60
C THR A 63 -22.49 25.20 -20.65
N LYS A 64 -21.36 24.56 -20.30
CA LYS A 64 -20.28 24.22 -21.25
C LYS A 64 -20.75 23.24 -22.33
N ILE A 65 -21.71 22.39 -22.00
CA ILE A 65 -22.30 21.42 -22.93
C ILE A 65 -23.27 22.13 -23.89
N HIS A 66 -24.31 22.78 -23.36
CA HIS A 66 -25.43 23.30 -24.16
C HIS A 66 -25.47 24.82 -24.40
N GLY A 67 -24.60 25.59 -23.74
CA GLY A 67 -24.43 27.04 -23.98
C GLY A 67 -25.53 27.95 -23.38
N ILE A 68 -26.30 27.46 -22.40
CA ILE A 68 -27.37 28.23 -21.74
C ILE A 68 -26.98 28.46 -20.29
N SER A 69 -26.52 29.67 -19.95
CA SER A 69 -26.21 30.05 -18.58
C SER A 69 -27.46 30.45 -17.80
N THR A 70 -27.36 30.48 -16.46
CA THR A 70 -28.42 31.00 -15.59
C THR A 70 -28.86 32.42 -16.00
N ASP A 71 -27.91 33.30 -16.29
CA ASP A 71 -28.22 34.69 -16.68
C ASP A 71 -28.94 34.77 -18.02
N ARG A 72 -28.50 33.98 -19.01
CA ARG A 72 -29.19 33.89 -20.31
C ARG A 72 -30.60 33.34 -20.13
N ALA A 73 -30.77 32.29 -19.33
CA ALA A 73 -32.08 31.70 -19.07
C ALA A 73 -33.00 32.65 -18.30
N LYS A 74 -32.47 33.50 -17.41
CA LYS A 74 -33.25 34.57 -16.75
C LYS A 74 -33.65 35.69 -17.71
N ALA A 75 -32.82 36.01 -18.70
CA ALA A 75 -33.08 37.06 -19.68
C ALA A 75 -34.04 36.64 -20.81
N GLU A 76 -33.88 35.41 -21.32
CA GLU A 76 -34.59 34.90 -22.51
C GLU A 76 -35.69 33.88 -22.17
N GLY A 77 -35.64 33.27 -20.99
CA GLY A 77 -36.46 32.13 -20.64
C GLY A 77 -37.92 32.48 -20.29
N LYS A 78 -38.80 31.51 -20.49
CA LYS A 78 -40.22 31.60 -20.15
C LYS A 78 -40.56 30.80 -18.90
N PRO A 79 -41.62 31.16 -18.14
CA PRO A 79 -42.07 30.36 -17.00
C PRO A 79 -42.38 28.91 -17.40
N LEU A 80 -41.85 27.95 -16.63
CA LEU A 80 -42.01 26.51 -16.90
C LEU A 80 -43.47 26.10 -17.13
N ALA A 81 -44.40 26.59 -16.31
CA ALA A 81 -45.82 26.27 -16.42
C ALA A 81 -46.45 26.70 -17.76
N GLU A 82 -46.01 27.83 -18.33
CA GLU A 82 -46.48 28.30 -19.65
C GLU A 82 -45.97 27.38 -20.77
N VAL A 83 -44.68 27.02 -20.69
CA VAL A 83 -44.04 26.13 -21.66
C VAL A 83 -44.66 24.73 -21.62
N LEU A 84 -44.84 24.15 -20.43
CA LEU A 84 -45.50 22.85 -20.26
C LEU A 84 -46.95 22.88 -20.78
N SER A 85 -47.71 23.95 -20.54
CA SER A 85 -49.07 24.08 -21.09
C SER A 85 -49.09 24.11 -22.62
N THR A 86 -48.10 24.77 -23.22
CA THR A 86 -47.95 24.84 -24.69
C THR A 86 -47.55 23.48 -25.25
N PHE A 87 -46.59 22.80 -24.59
CA PHE A 87 -46.15 21.46 -24.95
C PHE A 87 -47.28 20.42 -24.81
N GLN A 88 -48.09 20.49 -23.74
CA GLN A 88 -49.27 19.65 -23.56
C GLN A 88 -50.25 19.81 -24.73
N SER A 89 -50.52 21.06 -25.14
CA SER A 89 -51.42 21.35 -26.27
C SER A 89 -50.88 20.75 -27.58
N ALA A 90 -49.57 20.85 -27.84
CA ALA A 90 -48.91 20.20 -28.96
C ALA A 90 -49.05 18.67 -28.90
N MET A 91 -48.77 18.08 -27.73
CA MET A 91 -48.84 16.65 -27.49
C MET A 91 -50.26 16.09 -27.65
N ASP A 92 -51.30 16.84 -27.29
CA ASP A 92 -52.70 16.42 -27.44
C ASP A 92 -53.13 16.27 -28.89
N THR A 93 -52.51 17.00 -29.81
CA THR A 93 -52.73 16.83 -31.26
C THR A 93 -51.97 15.64 -31.84
N CYS A 94 -51.00 15.08 -31.11
CA CYS A 94 -50.11 14.03 -31.59
C CYS A 94 -50.45 12.64 -31.04
N GLU A 95 -50.17 11.62 -31.85
CA GLU A 95 -50.44 10.22 -31.51
C GLU A 95 -49.20 9.52 -30.92
N PHE A 96 -48.02 9.91 -31.41
CA PHE A 96 -46.74 9.35 -31.00
C PHE A 96 -45.79 10.45 -30.56
N ILE A 97 -44.99 10.13 -29.55
CA ILE A 97 -43.86 10.92 -29.08
C ILE A 97 -42.58 10.22 -29.50
N ILE A 98 -41.64 10.95 -30.08
CA ILE A 98 -40.41 10.41 -30.65
C ILE A 98 -39.23 11.16 -30.06
N GLY A 99 -38.15 10.43 -29.82
CA GLY A 99 -36.87 11.00 -29.44
C GLY A 99 -35.72 10.05 -29.79
N HIS A 100 -34.52 10.43 -29.39
CA HIS A 100 -33.34 9.57 -29.43
C HIS A 100 -32.91 9.30 -27.99
N ASN A 101 -33.06 8.06 -27.52
CA ASN A 101 -33.00 7.72 -26.09
C ASN A 101 -34.08 8.47 -25.26
N VAL A 102 -35.29 8.53 -25.84
CA VAL A 102 -36.45 9.36 -25.40
C VAL A 102 -36.90 9.13 -23.96
N ARG A 103 -36.50 7.99 -23.37
CA ARG A 103 -36.83 7.67 -21.97
C ARG A 103 -36.30 8.72 -21.00
N PHE A 104 -35.12 9.29 -21.27
CA PHE A 104 -34.55 10.32 -20.42
C PHE A 104 -35.40 11.60 -20.44
N ASP A 105 -35.69 12.12 -21.64
CA ASP A 105 -36.49 13.33 -21.83
C ASP A 105 -37.91 13.20 -21.28
N LEU A 106 -38.54 12.02 -21.46
CA LEU A 106 -39.85 11.71 -20.89
C LEU A 106 -39.84 11.72 -19.36
N ASN A 107 -38.79 11.16 -18.75
CA ASN A 107 -38.67 11.13 -17.30
C ASN A 107 -38.45 12.52 -16.72
N VAL A 108 -37.52 13.29 -17.30
CA VAL A 108 -37.19 14.64 -16.81
C VAL A 108 -38.37 15.60 -17.02
N THR A 109 -38.96 15.62 -18.22
CA THR A 109 -40.16 16.43 -18.49
C THR A 109 -41.35 15.96 -17.66
N GLY A 110 -41.51 14.64 -17.48
CA GLY A 110 -42.56 14.06 -16.64
C GLY A 110 -42.42 14.45 -15.17
N CYS A 111 -41.19 14.59 -14.69
CA CYS A 111 -40.88 15.13 -13.37
C CYS A 111 -41.29 16.60 -13.27
N GLU A 112 -40.99 17.44 -14.27
CA GLU A 112 -41.44 18.84 -14.28
C GLU A 112 -42.97 19.00 -14.31
N TYR A 113 -43.67 18.12 -15.03
CA TYR A 113 -45.14 18.04 -14.94
C TYR A 113 -45.60 17.68 -13.53
N LEU A 114 -45.01 16.66 -12.89
CA LEU A 114 -45.36 16.29 -11.51
C LEU A 114 -45.08 17.43 -10.52
N ARG A 115 -43.98 18.19 -10.69
CA ARG A 115 -43.67 19.38 -9.87
C ARG A 115 -44.70 20.50 -10.05
N THR A 116 -45.22 20.68 -11.25
CA THR A 116 -46.08 21.83 -11.60
C THR A 116 -47.57 21.53 -11.44
N THR A 117 -48.02 20.36 -11.89
CA THR A 117 -49.45 20.01 -11.99
C THR A 117 -49.84 18.80 -11.13
N GLY A 118 -48.88 18.03 -10.63
CA GLY A 118 -49.11 16.81 -9.85
C GLY A 118 -49.51 15.58 -10.69
N GLU A 119 -49.57 15.70 -12.02
CA GLU A 119 -49.95 14.61 -12.93
C GLU A 119 -48.90 14.45 -14.05
N ASN A 120 -48.54 13.20 -14.41
CA ASN A 120 -47.65 12.91 -15.53
C ASN A 120 -48.45 12.49 -16.78
N PRO A 121 -48.56 13.33 -17.81
CA PRO A 121 -49.39 13.07 -18.99
C PRO A 121 -48.82 11.99 -19.93
N PHE A 122 -47.52 11.66 -19.82
CA PHE A 122 -46.87 10.68 -20.70
C PHE A 122 -47.32 9.24 -20.47
N THR A 123 -47.94 8.94 -19.33
CA THR A 123 -48.46 7.61 -18.99
C THR A 123 -49.52 7.09 -19.97
N THR A 124 -50.14 7.98 -20.76
CA THR A 124 -51.20 7.67 -21.71
C THR A 124 -50.78 7.73 -23.19
N LYS A 125 -49.52 8.12 -23.46
CA LYS A 125 -49.00 8.34 -24.82
C LYS A 125 -48.06 7.21 -25.25
N LYS A 126 -47.99 6.94 -26.55
CA LYS A 126 -47.07 5.93 -27.12
C LYS A 126 -45.77 6.61 -27.53
N SER A 127 -44.65 6.15 -27.00
CA SER A 127 -43.31 6.62 -27.38
C SER A 127 -42.64 5.71 -28.41
N LEU A 128 -41.90 6.28 -29.34
CA LEU A 128 -41.02 5.58 -30.29
C LEU A 128 -39.60 6.13 -30.12
N ASP A 129 -38.61 5.25 -30.19
CA ASP A 129 -37.20 5.63 -30.02
C ASP A 129 -36.43 5.33 -31.29
N SER A 130 -35.55 6.25 -31.69
CA SER A 130 -34.60 6.03 -32.78
C SER A 130 -33.32 5.29 -32.32
N CYS A 131 -33.05 5.24 -31.01
CA CYS A 131 -31.94 4.51 -30.40
C CYS A 131 -32.37 3.10 -29.99
N THR A 132 -32.30 2.14 -30.92
CA THR A 132 -32.78 0.75 -30.72
C THR A 132 -31.74 -0.29 -31.10
N GLU A 133 -31.98 -1.56 -30.73
CA GLU A 133 -31.16 -2.70 -31.18
C GLU A 133 -31.16 -2.83 -32.72
N VAL A 134 -32.26 -2.46 -33.39
CA VAL A 134 -32.33 -2.44 -34.87
C VAL A 134 -31.31 -1.43 -35.42
N THR A 135 -31.22 -0.24 -34.84
CA THR A 135 -30.23 0.76 -35.26
C THR A 135 -28.81 0.39 -34.83
N ALA A 136 -28.63 -0.35 -33.74
CA ALA A 136 -27.31 -0.90 -33.38
C ALA A 136 -26.82 -1.94 -34.39
N GLU A 137 -27.71 -2.80 -34.90
CA GLU A 137 -27.41 -3.75 -35.97
C GLU A 137 -27.13 -3.07 -37.31
N LEU A 138 -27.75 -1.91 -37.58
CA LEU A 138 -27.44 -1.10 -38.76
C LEU A 138 -26.03 -0.50 -38.69
N CYS A 139 -25.70 0.16 -37.59
CA CYS A 139 -24.43 0.85 -37.44
C CYS A 139 -23.24 -0.08 -37.14
N GLN A 140 -23.49 -1.25 -36.55
CA GLN A 140 -22.50 -2.28 -36.20
C GLN A 140 -21.30 -1.76 -35.38
N ILE A 141 -21.56 -0.79 -34.50
CA ILE A 141 -20.51 -0.15 -33.71
C ILE A 141 -20.05 -1.14 -32.62
N ALA A 142 -18.75 -1.39 -32.53
CA ALA A 142 -18.19 -2.32 -31.55
C ALA A 142 -18.37 -1.80 -30.11
N GLY A 143 -18.62 -2.73 -29.18
CA GLY A 143 -18.72 -2.43 -27.76
C GLY A 143 -20.13 -1.97 -27.31
N GLY A 144 -21.12 -2.81 -27.00
CA GLY A 144 -20.89 -4.15 -26.57
C GLY A 144 -21.57 -4.78 -25.36
N ARG A 145 -22.64 -4.28 -24.69
CA ARG A 145 -23.07 -5.01 -23.46
C ARG A 145 -23.53 -6.45 -23.83
N GLY A 146 -22.91 -7.45 -23.21
CA GLY A 146 -23.19 -8.87 -23.50
C GLY A 146 -22.77 -9.36 -24.89
N GLY A 147 -21.80 -8.69 -25.54
CA GLY A 147 -21.31 -9.07 -26.88
C GLY A 147 -22.16 -8.58 -28.06
N ARG A 148 -23.13 -7.70 -27.81
CA ARG A 148 -23.96 -7.05 -28.84
C ARG A 148 -23.27 -5.83 -29.48
N TYR A 149 -23.87 -5.20 -30.49
CA TYR A 149 -23.39 -3.91 -30.97
C TYR A 149 -23.73 -2.78 -29.98
N LYS A 150 -22.96 -1.68 -30.00
CA LYS A 150 -23.24 -0.46 -29.24
C LYS A 150 -24.50 0.20 -29.81
N LEU A 151 -25.41 0.64 -28.93
CA LEU A 151 -26.48 1.55 -29.33
C LEU A 151 -25.86 2.85 -29.86
N PRO A 152 -26.19 3.31 -31.08
CA PRO A 152 -25.55 4.47 -31.67
C PRO A 152 -26.00 5.75 -30.95
N LYS A 153 -25.09 6.71 -30.76
CA LYS A 153 -25.46 8.10 -30.46
C LYS A 153 -26.18 8.72 -31.66
N LEU A 154 -26.90 9.82 -31.44
CA LEU A 154 -27.63 10.52 -32.50
C LEU A 154 -26.71 10.92 -33.66
N GLU A 155 -25.54 11.50 -33.34
CA GLU A 155 -24.51 11.86 -34.32
C GLU A 155 -23.97 10.65 -35.10
N GLU A 156 -23.72 9.52 -34.42
CA GLU A 156 -23.24 8.28 -35.05
C GLU A 156 -24.28 7.72 -36.03
N LEU A 157 -25.56 7.74 -35.64
CA LEU A 157 -26.68 7.29 -36.47
C LEU A 157 -26.95 8.25 -37.63
N HIS A 158 -26.85 9.56 -37.40
CA HIS A 158 -26.99 10.59 -38.43
C HIS A 158 -25.87 10.45 -39.48
N GLN A 159 -24.61 10.33 -39.04
CA GLN A 159 -23.46 10.10 -39.91
C GLN A 159 -23.62 8.82 -40.75
N TYR A 160 -24.16 7.75 -40.18
CA TYR A 160 -24.43 6.51 -40.91
C TYR A 160 -25.50 6.68 -42.00
N LEU A 161 -26.60 7.37 -41.70
CA LEU A 161 -27.73 7.51 -42.61
C LEU A 161 -27.49 8.54 -43.73
N PHE A 162 -26.76 9.63 -43.43
CA PHE A 162 -26.65 10.78 -44.33
C PHE A 162 -25.22 11.02 -44.86
N GLY A 163 -24.20 10.35 -44.31
CA GLY A 163 -22.80 10.53 -44.71
C GLY A 163 -22.15 11.80 -44.16
N GLU A 164 -22.86 12.55 -43.34
CA GLU A 164 -22.44 13.80 -42.68
C GLU A 164 -22.90 13.79 -41.21
N GLY A 165 -22.12 14.39 -40.32
CA GLY A 165 -22.56 14.74 -38.98
C GLY A 165 -23.54 15.92 -39.04
N PHE A 166 -23.98 16.39 -37.88
CA PHE A 166 -24.73 17.64 -37.79
C PHE A 166 -24.00 18.60 -36.84
N ASP A 167 -24.00 19.89 -37.18
CA ASP A 167 -23.39 20.93 -36.35
C ASP A 167 -24.15 21.05 -35.01
N GLU A 168 -23.42 21.27 -33.92
CA GLU A 168 -23.96 21.62 -32.58
C GLU A 168 -24.83 20.57 -31.86
N ALA A 169 -24.37 19.32 -31.77
CA ALA A 169 -24.92 18.36 -30.81
C ALA A 169 -24.95 18.92 -29.38
N HIS A 170 -25.97 18.55 -28.59
CA HIS A 170 -26.28 19.11 -27.27
C HIS A 170 -26.89 20.51 -27.32
N ASN A 171 -27.85 20.67 -28.23
CA ASN A 171 -28.80 21.76 -28.23
C ASN A 171 -30.13 21.17 -28.68
N ALA A 172 -31.14 21.23 -27.81
CA ALA A 172 -32.42 20.58 -28.04
C ALA A 172 -33.04 20.92 -29.41
N ALA A 173 -32.86 22.12 -29.95
CA ALA A 173 -33.41 22.48 -31.26
C ALA A 173 -32.71 21.74 -32.42
N PHE A 174 -31.38 21.60 -32.37
CA PHE A 174 -30.60 20.86 -33.36
C PHE A 174 -30.80 19.35 -33.22
N ASP A 175 -30.83 18.85 -31.98
CA ASP A 175 -31.05 17.44 -31.68
C ASP A 175 -32.46 16.99 -32.08
N VAL A 176 -33.48 17.84 -31.93
CA VAL A 176 -34.82 17.59 -32.48
C VAL A 176 -34.82 17.53 -34.00
N GLU A 177 -34.15 18.45 -34.68
CA GLU A 177 -34.08 18.45 -36.15
C GLU A 177 -33.38 17.20 -36.68
N ALA A 178 -32.23 16.84 -36.08
CA ALA A 178 -31.49 15.63 -36.41
C ALA A 178 -32.32 14.38 -36.12
N THR A 179 -33.00 14.32 -34.97
CA THR A 179 -33.86 13.19 -34.57
C THR A 179 -35.06 13.04 -35.51
N ALA A 180 -35.71 14.15 -35.90
CA ALA A 180 -36.81 14.14 -36.85
C ALA A 180 -36.35 13.61 -38.21
N ARG A 181 -35.21 14.10 -38.72
CA ARG A 181 -34.61 13.64 -39.97
C ARG A 181 -34.28 12.14 -39.93
N VAL A 182 -33.62 11.69 -38.86
CA VAL A 182 -33.29 10.26 -38.63
C VAL A 182 -34.55 9.41 -38.58
N PHE A 183 -35.56 9.81 -37.81
CA PHE A 183 -36.79 9.05 -37.65
C PHE A 183 -37.54 8.87 -38.97
N LEU A 184 -37.74 9.95 -39.73
CA LEU A 184 -38.43 9.91 -41.02
C LEU A 184 -37.65 9.08 -42.04
N GLU A 185 -36.31 9.15 -42.03
CA GLU A 185 -35.46 8.34 -42.89
C GLU A 185 -35.53 6.84 -42.52
N LEU A 186 -35.57 6.50 -41.23
CA LEU A 186 -35.76 5.12 -40.77
C LEU A 186 -37.13 4.55 -41.19
N ILE A 187 -38.18 5.37 -41.24
CA ILE A 187 -39.47 4.97 -41.82
C ILE A 187 -39.33 4.70 -43.32
N ARG A 188 -38.67 5.61 -44.07
CA ARG A 188 -38.44 5.49 -45.52
C ARG A 188 -37.62 4.25 -45.88
N LEU A 189 -36.62 3.91 -45.07
CA LEU A 189 -35.80 2.71 -45.24
C LEU A 189 -36.51 1.43 -44.77
N GLY A 190 -37.59 1.55 -43.99
CA GLY A 190 -38.37 0.42 -43.48
C GLY A 190 -37.79 -0.22 -42.22
N ASN A 191 -36.97 0.53 -41.47
CA ASN A 191 -36.40 0.09 -40.20
C ASN A 191 -37.40 0.22 -39.02
N PHE A 192 -38.49 0.96 -39.20
CA PHE A 192 -39.68 0.87 -38.36
C PHE A 192 -40.74 -0.04 -38.98
N THR A 193 -41.20 -1.04 -38.24
CA THR A 193 -42.27 -1.92 -38.71
C THR A 193 -43.63 -1.19 -38.71
N PRO A 194 -44.58 -1.55 -39.62
CA PRO A 194 -45.93 -0.98 -39.59
C PRO A 194 -46.60 -1.15 -38.21
N ALA A 195 -46.38 -2.30 -37.56
CA ALA A 195 -46.87 -2.56 -36.21
C ALA A 195 -46.28 -1.61 -35.16
N ALA A 196 -44.99 -1.30 -35.22
CA ALA A 196 -44.34 -0.33 -34.33
C ALA A 196 -44.91 1.08 -34.52
N LEU A 197 -45.24 1.46 -35.76
CA LEU A 197 -45.86 2.75 -36.07
C LEU A 197 -47.37 2.80 -35.78
N GLY A 198 -48.00 1.68 -35.39
CA GLY A 198 -49.45 1.58 -35.28
C GLY A 198 -50.19 1.83 -36.60
N ARG A 199 -49.58 1.43 -37.73
CA ARG A 199 -50.06 1.65 -39.10
C ARG A 199 -50.05 0.36 -39.92
N ASP A 200 -50.70 0.39 -41.08
CA ASP A 200 -50.72 -0.71 -42.03
C ASP A 200 -49.56 -0.64 -43.04
N GLU A 201 -49.31 -1.71 -43.78
CA GLU A 201 -48.30 -1.72 -44.84
C GLU A 201 -48.59 -0.68 -45.93
N ALA A 202 -49.87 -0.36 -46.15
CA ALA A 202 -50.29 0.66 -47.10
C ALA A 202 -49.80 2.06 -46.69
N PHE A 203 -49.72 2.37 -45.40
CA PHE A 203 -49.14 3.62 -44.90
C PHE A 203 -47.65 3.74 -45.23
N VAL A 204 -46.85 2.71 -44.94
CA VAL A 204 -45.40 2.74 -45.22
C VAL A 204 -45.16 2.87 -46.74
N ALA A 205 -45.99 2.22 -47.57
CA ALA A 205 -45.94 2.37 -49.02
C ALA A 205 -46.25 3.82 -49.47
N ARG A 206 -47.30 4.45 -48.93
CA ARG A 206 -47.65 5.86 -49.22
C ARG A 206 -46.58 6.83 -48.75
N PHE A 207 -46.01 6.60 -47.57
CA PHE A 207 -44.95 7.43 -47.01
C PHE A 207 -43.70 7.41 -47.92
N LYS A 208 -43.32 6.22 -48.43
CA LYS A 208 -42.21 6.07 -49.40
C LYS A 208 -42.52 6.71 -50.75
N GLU A 209 -43.76 6.64 -51.22
CA GLU A 209 -44.17 7.30 -52.47
C GLU A 209 -44.06 8.83 -52.36
N LYS A 210 -44.47 9.41 -51.22
CA LYS A 210 -44.38 10.84 -50.95
C LYS A 210 -42.96 11.32 -50.62
N ASN A 211 -42.10 10.45 -50.12
CA ASN A 211 -40.70 10.74 -49.78
C ASN A 211 -39.74 9.86 -50.62
N PRO A 212 -39.62 10.11 -51.95
CA PRO A 212 -38.88 9.23 -52.86
C PRO A 212 -37.35 9.34 -52.71
N THR A 213 -36.86 10.43 -52.14
CA THR A 213 -35.43 10.71 -51.91
C THR A 213 -35.12 10.74 -50.42
N THR A 214 -33.84 10.65 -50.07
CA THR A 214 -33.37 10.82 -48.68
C THR A 214 -33.95 12.09 -48.06
N VAL A 215 -34.43 11.99 -46.81
CA VAL A 215 -35.03 13.12 -46.09
C VAL A 215 -33.99 14.24 -45.92
N GLN A 216 -34.36 15.44 -46.36
CA GLN A 216 -33.51 16.64 -46.29
C GLN A 216 -33.66 17.32 -44.92
N ALA A 217 -32.60 17.99 -44.45
CA ALA A 217 -32.68 18.88 -43.29
C ALA A 217 -33.56 20.10 -43.63
N ILE A 218 -34.22 20.66 -42.62
CA ILE A 218 -35.17 21.77 -42.78
C ILE A 218 -34.42 23.12 -42.70
N GLY A 219 -33.29 23.16 -42.01
CA GLY A 219 -32.34 24.29 -41.99
C GLY A 219 -32.79 25.48 -41.14
N LEU A 220 -33.65 25.24 -40.13
CA LEU A 220 -34.25 26.31 -39.32
C LEU A 220 -33.33 26.83 -38.21
N ALA A 221 -32.31 26.07 -37.79
CA ALA A 221 -31.51 26.36 -36.60
C ALA A 221 -30.16 27.09 -36.85
N VAL A 222 -29.74 27.33 -38.10
CA VAL A 222 -28.30 27.43 -38.43
C VAL A 222 -27.64 28.81 -38.21
N GLU A 223 -28.35 29.95 -38.35
CA GLU A 223 -27.69 31.28 -38.31
C GLU A 223 -27.83 32.03 -36.98
N ASP A 224 -28.98 31.94 -36.30
CA ASP A 224 -29.26 32.72 -35.07
C ASP A 224 -28.69 32.03 -33.80
N ALA A 225 -28.55 30.70 -33.81
CA ALA A 225 -28.01 29.93 -32.69
C ALA A 225 -26.47 30.00 -32.60
N LYS A 226 -25.76 30.00 -33.75
CA LYS A 226 -24.29 30.15 -33.83
C LYS A 226 -23.81 31.47 -33.22
N ALA A 227 -24.55 32.56 -33.40
CA ALA A 227 -24.23 33.87 -32.83
C ALA A 227 -24.46 33.92 -31.31
N LYS A 228 -25.55 33.31 -30.82
CA LYS A 228 -25.98 33.37 -29.41
C LYS A 228 -25.21 32.41 -28.48
N ARG A 229 -24.74 31.26 -29.00
CA ARG A 229 -23.84 30.35 -28.26
C ARG A 229 -22.49 31.00 -27.97
N ALA A 230 -21.96 31.76 -28.93
CA ALA A 230 -20.77 32.58 -28.71
C ALA A 230 -21.02 33.60 -27.59
N GLU A 231 -22.17 34.30 -27.59
CA GLU A 231 -22.53 35.25 -26.52
C GLU A 231 -22.58 34.61 -25.12
N GLY A 232 -23.19 33.43 -24.98
CA GLY A 232 -23.27 32.68 -23.72
C GLY A 232 -21.92 32.14 -23.20
N LEU A 233 -20.94 31.94 -24.08
CA LEU A 233 -19.56 31.57 -23.75
C LEU A 233 -18.66 32.80 -23.52
N THR A 234 -19.00 33.96 -24.11
CA THR A 234 -18.25 35.23 -23.98
C THR A 234 -18.59 36.06 -22.75
N GLY A 235 -19.41 35.53 -21.82
CA GLY A 235 -19.41 36.01 -20.43
C GLY A 235 -18.08 35.78 -19.70
N GLY A 236 -17.06 35.29 -20.41
CA GLY A 236 -15.69 35.20 -19.98
C GLY A 236 -15.14 36.56 -19.56
N ILE A 237 -14.76 36.60 -18.29
CA ILE A 237 -13.83 37.56 -17.67
C ILE A 237 -12.78 37.97 -18.71
N GLU A 238 -12.65 39.28 -18.99
CA GLU A 238 -11.47 39.81 -19.66
C GLU A 238 -10.25 39.25 -18.92
N GLU A 239 -9.35 38.55 -19.60
CA GLU A 239 -8.01 38.26 -19.07
C GLU A 239 -7.39 39.60 -18.68
N THR A 240 -7.56 39.98 -17.41
CA THR A 240 -6.72 40.99 -16.81
C THR A 240 -5.36 40.35 -16.71
N VAL A 241 -4.57 40.54 -17.76
CA VAL A 241 -3.12 40.36 -17.71
C VAL A 241 -2.67 41.07 -16.44
N PRO A 242 -2.10 40.35 -15.46
CA PRO A 242 -1.68 40.96 -14.21
C PRO A 242 -0.75 42.13 -14.54
N PRO A 243 -0.75 43.22 -13.77
CA PRO A 243 0.33 44.17 -13.84
C PRO A 243 1.66 43.41 -13.73
N GLU A 244 2.61 43.68 -14.64
CA GLU A 244 4.01 43.24 -14.52
C GLU A 244 4.64 43.93 -13.30
N GLU A 245 4.27 43.51 -12.10
CA GLU A 245 5.10 43.68 -10.91
C GLU A 245 5.51 42.27 -10.47
N ASP A 246 6.73 41.87 -10.86
CA ASP A 246 7.35 40.65 -10.35
C ASP A 246 7.38 40.75 -8.82
N LEU A 247 6.57 39.94 -8.14
CA LEU A 247 6.68 39.78 -6.70
C LEU A 247 8.06 39.22 -6.38
N ASP A 248 8.81 39.94 -5.54
CA ASP A 248 10.09 39.46 -5.07
C ASP A 248 9.86 38.20 -4.20
N PRO A 249 10.33 37.00 -4.61
CA PRO A 249 10.12 35.76 -3.88
C PRO A 249 10.72 35.78 -2.48
N ASP A 250 11.69 36.67 -2.22
CA ASP A 250 12.28 36.85 -0.89
C ASP A 250 11.33 37.59 0.07
N THR A 251 10.30 38.24 -0.46
CA THR A 251 9.31 39.01 0.32
C THR A 251 7.98 38.28 0.55
N VAL A 252 7.79 37.13 -0.10
CA VAL A 252 6.56 36.33 -0.01
C VAL A 252 6.79 35.12 0.88
N HIS A 253 5.85 34.80 1.77
CA HIS A 253 5.83 33.52 2.48
C HIS A 253 4.97 32.52 1.75
N PHE A 254 5.45 31.28 1.63
CA PHE A 254 4.72 30.23 0.91
C PHE A 254 5.09 28.82 1.38
N ALA A 255 4.08 27.96 1.39
CA ALA A 255 4.21 26.52 1.60
C ALA A 255 3.16 25.76 0.80
N HIS A 256 3.57 24.66 0.17
CA HIS A 256 2.62 23.74 -0.45
C HIS A 256 1.91 22.92 0.63
N LEU A 257 0.59 23.10 0.76
CA LEU A 257 -0.23 22.43 1.77
C LEU A 257 -1.10 21.28 1.22
N HIS A 258 -1.07 21.05 -0.09
CA HIS A 258 -1.81 19.99 -0.78
C HIS A 258 -0.86 19.24 -1.72
N ASN A 259 -0.27 18.15 -1.23
CA ASN A 259 0.72 17.35 -1.97
C ASN A 259 0.51 15.86 -1.75
N HIS A 260 0.75 15.10 -2.81
CA HIS A 260 0.73 13.65 -2.76
C HIS A 260 2.13 13.07 -2.91
N SER A 261 2.34 11.94 -2.25
CA SER A 261 3.57 11.17 -2.32
C SER A 261 3.33 9.81 -2.98
N GLN A 262 4.40 9.03 -3.14
CA GLN A 262 4.35 7.63 -3.56
C GLN A 262 3.37 6.75 -2.75
N PHE A 263 2.89 7.20 -1.57
CA PHE A 263 1.87 6.53 -0.77
C PHE A 263 0.43 6.81 -1.23
N SER A 264 0.23 7.76 -2.13
CA SER A 264 -0.94 7.78 -3.03
C SER A 264 -0.72 6.75 -4.15
N ILE A 265 -0.90 5.48 -3.78
CA ILE A 265 -0.49 4.28 -4.53
C ILE A 265 -0.97 4.33 -6.00
N LEU A 266 -0.02 4.17 -6.93
CA LEU A 266 -0.22 4.25 -8.38
C LEU A 266 -0.85 5.58 -8.88
N GLN A 267 -0.79 6.64 -8.09
CA GLN A 267 -1.32 7.96 -8.45
C GLN A 267 -0.30 9.07 -8.34
N ALA A 268 0.71 8.97 -7.48
CA ALA A 268 1.77 9.96 -7.38
C ALA A 268 3.15 9.29 -7.36
N THR A 269 4.16 10.03 -7.82
CA THR A 269 5.55 9.56 -7.96
C THR A 269 6.52 10.22 -6.99
N SER A 270 6.08 11.28 -6.29
CA SER A 270 6.91 12.06 -5.37
C SER A 270 7.38 11.22 -4.18
N VAL A 271 8.69 11.08 -4.00
CA VAL A 271 9.26 10.41 -2.83
C VAL A 271 9.17 11.36 -1.64
N VAL A 272 8.67 10.88 -0.49
CA VAL A 272 8.42 11.70 0.72
C VAL A 272 9.64 12.53 1.14
N ALA A 273 10.83 11.92 1.17
CA ALA A 273 12.05 12.62 1.58
C ALA A 273 12.55 13.63 0.53
N ASP A 274 12.23 13.42 -0.75
CA ASP A 274 12.58 14.34 -1.82
C ASP A 274 11.60 15.53 -1.87
N LEU A 275 10.33 15.33 -1.50
CA LEU A 275 9.34 16.40 -1.31
C LEU A 275 9.78 17.41 -0.23
N VAL A 276 10.20 16.91 0.95
CA VAL A 276 10.72 17.77 2.03
C VAL A 276 12.00 18.48 1.59
N ARG A 277 12.89 17.78 0.86
CA ARG A 277 14.13 18.38 0.38
C ARG A 277 13.89 19.49 -0.63
N ALA A 278 13.00 19.27 -1.60
CA ALA A 278 12.64 20.28 -2.60
C ALA A 278 12.10 21.56 -1.92
N ALA A 279 11.17 21.42 -0.98
CA ALA A 279 10.64 22.56 -0.23
C ALA A 279 11.71 23.36 0.52
N VAL A 280 12.68 22.68 1.15
CA VAL A 280 13.80 23.33 1.86
C VAL A 280 14.77 23.99 0.88
N ASP A 281 15.13 23.30 -0.21
CA ASP A 281 16.07 23.79 -1.22
C ASP A 281 15.51 25.03 -1.96
N ASP A 282 14.19 25.08 -2.17
CA ASP A 282 13.46 26.18 -2.84
C ASP A 282 13.06 27.32 -1.87
N GLY A 283 13.42 27.22 -0.59
CA GLY A 283 13.19 28.28 0.41
C GLY A 283 11.71 28.47 0.81
N HIS A 284 10.90 27.41 0.77
CA HIS A 284 9.54 27.41 1.32
C HIS A 284 9.58 27.45 2.86
N ASP A 285 8.59 28.10 3.48
CA ASP A 285 8.48 28.16 4.94
C ASP A 285 8.06 26.80 5.55
N GLY A 286 7.46 25.93 4.74
CA GLY A 286 6.96 24.62 5.14
C GLY A 286 6.41 23.80 4.00
N VAL A 287 5.90 22.60 4.32
CA VAL A 287 5.25 21.70 3.36
C VAL A 287 4.29 20.77 4.08
N ALA A 288 3.20 20.35 3.44
CA ALA A 288 2.31 19.31 3.95
C ALA A 288 2.38 18.01 3.15
N LEU A 289 2.12 16.88 3.82
CA LEU A 289 1.83 15.60 3.18
C LEU A 289 0.33 15.30 3.30
N THR A 290 -0.37 15.14 2.19
CA THR A 290 -1.84 14.93 2.16
C THR A 290 -2.20 13.79 1.20
N ASP A 291 -1.70 12.58 1.48
CA ASP A 291 -1.97 11.41 0.64
C ASP A 291 -3.45 11.02 0.61
N LEU A 292 -3.85 10.36 -0.48
CA LEU A 292 -5.24 9.97 -0.76
C LEU A 292 -5.77 8.92 0.22
N GLY A 293 -6.60 9.36 1.17
CA GLY A 293 -7.39 8.52 2.07
C GLY A 293 -6.54 7.59 2.95
N ASN A 294 -5.28 7.93 3.19
CA ASN A 294 -4.36 7.12 3.99
C ASN A 294 -3.28 7.98 4.65
N MET A 295 -2.61 7.42 5.66
CA MET A 295 -1.50 8.04 6.39
C MET A 295 -0.23 7.19 6.34
N MET A 296 -0.07 6.38 5.30
CA MET A 296 1.01 5.39 5.18
C MET A 296 2.41 6.04 5.19
N GLY A 297 2.52 7.24 4.58
CA GLY A 297 3.77 8.00 4.51
C GLY A 297 4.06 8.90 5.72
N ALA A 298 3.13 9.02 6.69
CA ALA A 298 3.20 10.04 7.74
C ALA A 298 4.46 9.94 8.61
N PHE A 299 4.89 8.73 8.98
CA PHE A 299 6.10 8.54 9.78
C PHE A 299 7.37 8.92 9.02
N HIS A 300 7.46 8.51 7.74
CA HIS A 300 8.60 8.87 6.90
C HIS A 300 8.70 10.38 6.69
N PHE A 301 7.57 11.05 6.54
CA PHE A 301 7.48 12.50 6.40
C PHE A 301 7.90 13.20 7.69
N ASN A 302 7.34 12.79 8.83
CA ASN A 302 7.71 13.31 10.14
C ASN A 302 9.22 13.19 10.39
N ARG A 303 9.79 12.01 10.14
CA ARG A 303 11.22 11.77 10.29
C ARG A 303 12.07 12.66 9.38
N ALA A 304 11.64 12.90 8.14
CA ALA A 304 12.34 13.79 7.21
C ALA A 304 12.29 15.25 7.67
N VAL A 305 11.13 15.73 8.16
CA VAL A 305 10.93 17.07 8.70
C VAL A 305 11.76 17.29 9.97
N MET A 306 11.77 16.32 10.88
CA MET A 306 12.57 16.39 12.12
C MET A 306 14.09 16.32 11.85
N ALA A 307 14.50 15.81 10.69
CA ALA A 307 15.90 15.78 10.27
C ALA A 307 16.39 17.09 9.62
N VAL A 308 15.49 18.04 9.35
CA VAL A 308 15.88 19.38 8.87
C VAL A 308 16.70 20.08 9.97
N PRO A 309 17.88 20.66 9.65
CA PRO A 309 18.75 21.30 10.64
C PRO A 309 18.01 22.37 11.46
N GLY A 310 18.09 22.28 12.79
CA GLY A 310 17.46 23.22 13.73
C GLY A 310 16.05 22.82 14.19
N ASN A 311 15.33 21.94 13.48
CA ASN A 311 13.97 21.55 13.87
C ASN A 311 13.92 20.74 15.17
N ARG A 312 14.81 19.75 15.33
CA ARG A 312 14.86 18.94 16.55
C ARG A 312 15.33 19.76 17.74
N GLU A 313 16.33 20.62 17.57
CA GLU A 313 16.78 21.51 18.65
C GLU A 313 15.69 22.51 19.08
N ALA A 314 14.93 23.06 18.13
CA ALA A 314 13.81 23.95 18.43
C ALA A 314 12.69 23.20 19.17
N TYR A 315 12.37 21.97 18.77
CA TYR A 315 11.39 21.12 19.44
C TYR A 315 11.79 20.82 20.89
N GLU A 316 13.02 20.34 21.11
CA GLU A 316 13.50 19.98 22.45
C GLU A 316 13.49 21.20 23.39
N HIS A 317 13.94 22.36 22.90
CA HIS A 317 13.85 23.63 23.64
C HIS A 317 12.41 24.00 23.99
N ASN A 318 11.49 23.93 23.01
CA ASN A 318 10.09 24.29 23.21
C ASN A 318 9.40 23.38 24.22
N GLU A 319 9.75 22.10 24.25
CA GLU A 319 9.25 21.15 25.24
C GLU A 319 9.73 21.47 26.67
N GLU A 320 11.01 21.82 26.84
CA GLU A 320 11.56 22.24 28.14
C GLU A 320 10.90 23.53 28.65
N VAL A 321 10.62 24.48 27.76
CA VAL A 321 9.86 25.70 28.09
C VAL A 321 8.43 25.37 28.51
N LYS A 322 7.72 24.51 27.75
CA LYS A 322 6.33 24.10 28.06
C LYS A 322 6.22 23.35 29.40
N LYS A 323 7.23 22.56 29.75
CA LYS A 323 7.34 21.87 31.05
C LYS A 323 7.68 22.82 32.21
N GLY A 324 8.06 24.07 31.92
CA GLY A 324 8.51 25.05 32.92
C GLY A 324 9.93 24.79 33.44
N GLU A 325 10.69 23.94 32.74
CA GLU A 325 12.10 23.63 33.04
C GLU A 325 13.03 24.76 32.55
N LEU A 326 12.61 25.46 31.49
CA LEU A 326 13.24 26.69 30.99
C LEU A 326 12.30 27.88 31.09
N ASN A 327 12.83 29.04 31.46
CA ASN A 327 12.11 30.32 31.48
C ASN A 327 12.57 31.21 30.31
N GLU A 328 12.43 30.69 29.10
CA GLU A 328 12.77 31.34 27.83
C GLU A 328 11.54 31.32 26.90
N PRO A 329 11.44 32.22 25.91
CA PRO A 329 10.38 32.13 24.91
C PRO A 329 10.53 30.88 24.04
N LEU A 330 9.42 30.46 23.42
CA LEU A 330 9.44 29.41 22.40
C LEU A 330 10.31 29.85 21.21
N LYS A 331 11.15 28.94 20.74
CA LYS A 331 11.94 29.09 19.52
C LYS A 331 11.07 28.77 18.30
N PRO A 332 11.15 29.58 17.23
CA PRO A 332 10.49 29.25 15.97
C PRO A 332 11.15 28.01 15.33
N TYR A 333 10.36 27.25 14.59
CA TYR A 333 10.88 26.17 13.75
C TYR A 333 11.48 26.76 12.47
N PRO A 334 12.71 26.35 12.08
CA PRO A 334 13.29 26.73 10.79
C PRO A 334 12.47 26.31 9.58
N PHE A 335 11.75 25.18 9.68
CA PHE A 335 10.91 24.65 8.61
C PHE A 335 9.74 23.87 9.19
N VAL A 336 8.51 24.16 8.76
CA VAL A 336 7.31 23.51 9.32
C VAL A 336 6.77 22.43 8.37
N GLY A 337 6.82 21.17 8.82
CA GLY A 337 6.16 20.07 8.13
C GLY A 337 4.79 19.76 8.73
N VAL A 338 3.75 19.71 7.90
CA VAL A 338 2.36 19.47 8.31
C VAL A 338 1.91 18.09 7.88
N ILE A 339 1.50 17.24 8.82
CA ILE A 339 0.88 15.95 8.48
C ILE A 339 -0.59 16.17 8.19
N GLY A 340 -1.05 15.71 7.03
CA GLY A 340 -2.44 15.75 6.61
C GLY A 340 -2.88 14.48 5.88
N CYS A 341 -4.09 14.53 5.35
CA CYS A 341 -4.70 13.46 4.54
C CYS A 341 -5.80 14.07 3.67
N GLU A 342 -5.88 13.66 2.40
CA GLU A 342 -7.00 14.00 1.53
C GLU A 342 -8.06 12.89 1.64
N PHE A 343 -9.12 13.16 2.40
CA PHE A 343 -10.19 12.21 2.69
C PHE A 343 -11.29 12.24 1.64
N TYR A 344 -11.88 11.06 1.41
CA TYR A 344 -13.11 10.91 0.63
C TYR A 344 -14.32 11.03 1.57
N VAL A 345 -14.98 12.18 1.59
CA VAL A 345 -16.14 12.46 2.46
C VAL A 345 -17.44 12.19 1.68
N CYS A 346 -18.09 11.09 2.02
CA CYS A 346 -19.34 10.63 1.40
C CYS A 346 -20.56 10.89 2.31
N GLU A 347 -21.76 10.63 1.81
CA GLU A 347 -23.00 10.82 2.57
C GLU A 347 -23.13 9.79 3.71
N ASP A 348 -22.93 8.51 3.39
CA ASP A 348 -22.94 7.40 4.34
C ASP A 348 -21.80 6.41 4.01
N ARG A 349 -20.82 6.30 4.90
CA ARG A 349 -19.65 5.45 4.68
C ARG A 349 -19.99 3.96 4.66
N LEU A 350 -21.10 3.56 5.28
CA LEU A 350 -21.55 2.16 5.40
C LEU A 350 -22.42 1.71 4.22
N ASP A 351 -22.99 2.65 3.45
CA ASP A 351 -23.81 2.31 2.28
C ASP A 351 -22.95 1.78 1.13
N ARG A 352 -23.28 0.58 0.66
CA ARG A 352 -22.67 -0.11 -0.49
C ARG A 352 -23.68 -0.41 -1.61
N THR A 353 -24.91 0.09 -1.49
CA THR A 353 -25.99 -0.11 -2.47
C THR A 353 -25.85 0.81 -3.68
N LYS A 354 -25.31 2.01 -3.47
CA LYS A 354 -24.97 2.99 -4.51
C LYS A 354 -23.48 3.30 -4.48
N LYS A 355 -22.93 3.65 -5.65
CA LYS A 355 -21.56 4.13 -5.76
C LYS A 355 -21.51 5.62 -5.40
N ASP A 356 -20.96 5.91 -4.23
CA ASP A 356 -20.65 7.26 -3.76
C ASP A 356 -19.19 7.28 -3.32
N ASP A 357 -18.28 7.77 -4.16
CA ASP A 357 -16.86 7.85 -3.80
C ASP A 357 -16.57 9.07 -2.91
N GLY A 358 -17.57 9.91 -2.60
CA GLY A 358 -17.44 11.12 -1.79
C GLY A 358 -16.70 12.28 -2.49
N TYR A 359 -16.62 13.39 -1.77
CA TYR A 359 -15.81 14.56 -2.13
C TYR A 359 -14.41 14.47 -1.53
N GLN A 360 -13.42 15.04 -2.20
CA GLN A 360 -12.05 15.05 -1.69
C GLN A 360 -11.80 16.28 -0.82
N ILE A 361 -11.59 16.06 0.48
CA ILE A 361 -11.41 17.13 1.47
C ILE A 361 -10.07 16.95 2.17
N ILE A 362 -9.30 18.03 2.27
CA ILE A 362 -7.96 18.01 2.85
C ILE A 362 -8.06 18.38 4.31
N LEU A 363 -7.51 17.54 5.18
CA LEU A 363 -7.42 17.78 6.60
C LEU A 363 -5.96 17.78 7.05
N LEU A 364 -5.57 18.79 7.82
CA LEU A 364 -4.22 19.01 8.31
C LEU A 364 -4.19 19.00 9.85
N ALA A 365 -3.21 18.33 10.44
CA ALA A 365 -3.05 18.27 11.89
C ALA A 365 -2.26 19.47 12.42
N LYS A 366 -2.86 20.24 13.35
CA LYS A 366 -2.17 21.34 14.04
C LYS A 366 -1.11 20.86 15.02
N ASN A 367 -1.32 19.70 15.63
CA ASN A 367 -0.46 19.18 16.70
C ASN A 367 -0.62 17.65 16.79
N LYS A 368 0.01 17.04 17.81
CA LYS A 368 -0.03 15.59 18.01
C LYS A 368 -1.45 15.05 18.24
N ASN A 369 -2.35 15.80 18.88
CA ASN A 369 -3.74 15.39 19.03
C ASN A 369 -4.46 15.37 17.68
N GLY A 370 -4.25 16.40 16.85
CA GLY A 370 -4.72 16.43 15.46
C GLY A 370 -4.23 15.22 14.65
N TYR A 371 -2.96 14.82 14.81
CA TYR A 371 -2.44 13.60 14.17
C TYR A 371 -3.21 12.35 14.60
N HIS A 372 -3.52 12.20 15.88
CA HIS A 372 -4.30 11.06 16.37
C HIS A 372 -5.74 11.07 15.83
N ASN A 373 -6.34 12.24 15.68
CA ASN A 373 -7.64 12.38 15.03
C ASN A 373 -7.60 11.99 13.55
N LEU A 374 -6.60 12.44 12.79
CA LEU A 374 -6.38 11.98 11.42
C LEU A 374 -6.15 10.47 11.35
N ALA A 375 -5.39 9.90 12.27
CA ALA A 375 -5.11 8.46 12.31
C ALA A 375 -6.38 7.64 12.52
N LYS A 376 -7.29 8.11 13.40
CA LYS A 376 -8.61 7.51 13.61
C LYS A 376 -9.49 7.62 12.36
N LEU A 377 -9.60 8.81 11.76
CA LEU A 377 -10.37 9.01 10.53
C LEU A 377 -9.87 8.14 9.38
N SER A 378 -8.55 8.06 9.20
CA SER A 378 -7.89 7.20 8.21
C SER A 378 -8.21 5.73 8.48
N SER A 379 -8.14 5.30 9.74
CA SER A 379 -8.47 3.93 10.14
C SER A 379 -9.94 3.61 9.89
N GLU A 380 -10.87 4.50 10.25
CA GLU A 380 -12.31 4.31 9.99
C GLU A 380 -12.63 4.20 8.50
N GLY A 381 -11.98 5.04 7.68
CA GLY A 381 -12.10 4.98 6.23
C GLY A 381 -11.61 3.66 5.63
N GLN A 382 -10.51 3.11 6.16
CA GLN A 382 -9.93 1.85 5.68
C GLN A 382 -10.64 0.60 6.22
N LEU A 383 -11.11 0.62 7.47
CA LEU A 383 -11.73 -0.54 8.12
C LEU A 383 -13.21 -0.68 7.79
N HIS A 384 -13.96 0.42 7.88
CA HIS A 384 -15.43 0.43 7.80
C HIS A 384 -15.93 1.16 6.54
N GLY A 385 -15.20 2.19 6.10
CA GLY A 385 -15.55 3.04 4.98
C GLY A 385 -15.19 2.54 3.58
N TYR A 386 -14.34 1.52 3.48
CA TYR A 386 -13.72 1.11 2.21
C TYR A 386 -14.71 0.45 1.24
N TYR A 387 -15.01 1.14 0.12
CA TYR A 387 -15.75 0.58 -1.01
C TYR A 387 -14.85 0.40 -2.23
N TYR A 388 -14.80 1.41 -3.09
CA TYR A 388 -13.79 1.57 -4.14
C TYR A 388 -12.60 2.41 -3.66
N VAL A 389 -12.86 3.30 -2.71
CA VAL A 389 -11.91 4.17 -2.01
C VAL A 389 -12.22 4.12 -0.50
N PRO A 390 -11.25 4.45 0.37
CA PRO A 390 -11.48 4.57 1.83
C PRO A 390 -12.28 5.84 2.15
N ARG A 391 -13.58 5.69 2.43
CA ARG A 391 -14.50 6.83 2.64
C ARG A 391 -14.78 7.10 4.11
N ILE A 392 -14.90 8.35 4.50
CA ILE A 392 -15.49 8.76 5.78
C ILE A 392 -16.81 9.49 5.51
N ASP A 393 -17.60 9.72 6.56
CA ASP A 393 -18.78 10.58 6.49
C ASP A 393 -18.64 11.77 7.44
N LYS A 394 -19.55 12.74 7.33
CA LYS A 394 -19.56 13.93 8.19
C LYS A 394 -19.77 13.56 9.67
N GLN A 395 -20.42 12.44 9.98
CA GLN A 395 -20.64 12.02 11.36
C GLN A 395 -19.31 11.66 12.05
N VAL A 396 -18.55 10.71 11.49
CA VAL A 396 -17.27 10.29 12.07
C VAL A 396 -16.24 11.43 12.05
N LEU A 397 -16.33 12.31 11.06
CA LEU A 397 -15.53 13.53 11.01
C LEU A 397 -15.76 14.42 12.23
N LEU A 398 -17.02 14.66 12.61
CA LEU A 398 -17.36 15.49 13.76
C LEU A 398 -16.91 14.87 15.09
N GLU A 399 -16.87 13.54 15.19
CA GLU A 399 -16.35 12.82 16.36
C GLU A 399 -14.84 13.04 16.56
N HIS A 400 -14.10 13.43 15.51
CA HIS A 400 -12.65 13.61 15.50
C HIS A 400 -12.21 14.95 14.89
N LYS A 401 -13.02 16.01 15.01
CA LYS A 401 -12.76 17.30 14.35
C LYS A 401 -11.72 18.19 15.04
N ASP A 402 -11.43 17.95 16.32
CA ASP A 402 -10.58 18.83 17.12
C ASP A 402 -9.13 18.83 16.62
N ASP A 403 -8.46 19.97 16.76
CA ASP A 403 -7.06 20.17 16.35
C ASP A 403 -6.77 19.96 14.85
N LEU A 404 -7.80 20.01 14.00
CA LEU A 404 -7.68 19.90 12.54
C LEU A 404 -7.93 21.24 11.84
N ILE A 405 -7.23 21.46 10.72
CA ILE A 405 -7.49 22.50 9.73
C ILE A 405 -8.06 21.83 8.48
N VAL A 406 -9.01 22.48 7.82
CA VAL A 406 -9.71 21.97 6.64
C VAL A 406 -9.50 22.92 5.45
N LEU A 407 -9.16 22.35 4.30
CA LEU A 407 -9.14 23.08 3.03
C LEU A 407 -10.34 22.67 2.16
N SER A 408 -10.92 23.62 1.43
CA SER A 408 -12.08 23.35 0.55
C SER A 408 -11.80 22.39 -0.60
N GLY A 409 -10.53 22.14 -0.92
CA GLY A 409 -10.08 21.28 -2.01
C GLY A 409 -10.16 21.94 -3.39
N GLY A 410 -9.59 21.25 -4.39
CA GLY A 410 -9.69 21.64 -5.80
C GLY A 410 -11.03 21.25 -6.42
N LEU A 411 -11.07 21.01 -7.74
CA LEU A 411 -12.30 20.71 -8.50
C LEU A 411 -13.13 19.51 -7.98
N ARG A 412 -12.55 18.66 -7.12
CA ARG A 412 -13.21 17.49 -6.51
C ARG A 412 -13.58 17.69 -5.04
N GLY A 413 -13.28 18.85 -4.46
CA GLY A 413 -13.80 19.27 -3.17
C GLY A 413 -15.31 19.46 -3.21
N GLU A 414 -15.96 19.42 -2.05
CA GLU A 414 -17.42 19.48 -1.94
C GLU A 414 -17.97 20.78 -2.54
N ILE A 415 -17.41 21.93 -2.15
CA ILE A 415 -17.88 23.24 -2.59
C ILE A 415 -17.61 23.48 -4.09
N PRO A 416 -16.37 23.31 -4.62
CA PRO A 416 -16.13 23.45 -6.06
C PRO A 416 -16.97 22.50 -6.92
N SER A 417 -17.08 21.23 -6.50
CA SER A 417 -17.82 20.22 -7.26
C SER A 417 -19.32 20.51 -7.29
N LEU A 418 -19.91 20.91 -6.17
CA LEU A 418 -21.32 21.32 -6.11
C LEU A 418 -21.57 22.55 -6.97
N TYR A 419 -20.70 23.55 -6.90
CA TYR A 419 -20.84 24.77 -7.69
C TYR A 419 -20.82 24.47 -9.20
N LEU A 420 -19.88 23.63 -9.65
CA LEU A 420 -19.71 23.30 -11.07
C LEU A 420 -20.79 22.37 -11.63
N ASN A 421 -21.33 21.47 -10.81
CA ASN A 421 -22.17 20.36 -11.28
C ASN A 421 -23.61 20.38 -10.77
N VAL A 422 -23.94 21.18 -9.75
CA VAL A 422 -25.26 21.18 -9.10
C VAL A 422 -25.87 22.58 -9.02
N GLY A 423 -25.15 23.57 -8.50
CA GLY A 423 -25.63 24.94 -8.38
C GLY A 423 -25.01 25.73 -7.23
N GLU A 424 -25.24 27.05 -7.22
CA GLU A 424 -24.66 27.96 -6.23
C GLU A 424 -25.22 27.70 -4.83
N GLN A 425 -26.53 27.50 -4.71
CA GLN A 425 -27.19 27.30 -3.41
C GLN A 425 -26.61 26.11 -2.64
N GLN A 426 -26.43 24.95 -3.29
CA GLN A 426 -25.89 23.76 -2.64
C GLN A 426 -24.42 23.94 -2.26
N ALA A 427 -23.64 24.63 -3.09
CA ALA A 427 -22.26 24.97 -2.77
C ALA A 427 -22.17 25.90 -1.56
N ARG A 428 -23.07 26.90 -1.48
CA ARG A 428 -23.21 27.83 -0.35
C ARG A 428 -23.61 27.11 0.94
N ASP A 429 -24.58 26.19 0.88
CA ASP A 429 -25.00 25.40 2.04
C ASP A 429 -23.84 24.53 2.56
N ALA A 430 -23.07 23.91 1.66
CA ALA A 430 -21.88 23.16 2.03
C ALA A 430 -20.80 24.05 2.65
N LEU A 431 -20.54 25.23 2.07
CA LEU A 431 -19.60 26.23 2.59
C LEU A 431 -19.96 26.63 4.03
N LEU A 432 -21.22 26.98 4.26
CA LEU A 432 -21.71 27.37 5.58
C LEU A 432 -21.57 26.24 6.59
N TRP A 433 -21.84 24.99 6.18
CA TRP A 433 -21.64 23.83 7.03
C TRP A 433 -20.17 23.70 7.47
N TRP A 434 -19.21 23.78 6.54
CA TRP A 434 -17.78 23.70 6.88
C TRP A 434 -17.35 24.86 7.78
N HIS A 435 -17.78 26.08 7.46
CA HIS A 435 -17.46 27.26 8.25
C HIS A 435 -18.06 27.20 9.67
N GLU A 436 -19.29 26.72 9.83
CA GLU A 436 -19.94 26.55 11.15
C GLU A 436 -19.17 25.58 12.05
N HIS A 437 -18.63 24.48 11.50
CA HIS A 437 -18.03 23.41 12.30
C HIS A 437 -16.53 23.59 12.59
N PHE A 438 -15.80 24.31 11.72
CA PHE A 438 -14.35 24.52 11.80
C PHE A 438 -13.93 25.99 11.98
N GLY A 439 -14.82 26.96 11.75
CA GLY A 439 -14.57 28.38 12.03
C GLY A 439 -13.33 28.93 11.32
N GLU A 440 -12.39 29.46 12.09
CA GLU A 440 -11.11 30.02 11.60
C GLU A 440 -10.13 28.96 11.08
N ASP A 441 -10.40 27.67 11.31
CA ASP A 441 -9.59 26.56 10.81
C ASP A 441 -10.12 26.01 9.48
N PHE A 442 -11.09 26.68 8.85
CA PHE A 442 -11.56 26.39 7.51
C PHE A 442 -11.05 27.43 6.51
N TYR A 443 -10.40 26.97 5.43
CA TYR A 443 -9.79 27.81 4.40
C TYR A 443 -10.27 27.43 3.01
N LEU A 444 -10.47 28.44 2.16
CA LEU A 444 -10.76 28.23 0.74
C LEU A 444 -9.47 28.04 -0.05
N GLU A 445 -9.43 26.98 -0.85
CA GLU A 445 -8.24 26.58 -1.60
C GLU A 445 -8.35 27.03 -3.06
N LEU A 446 -7.47 27.92 -3.49
CA LEU A 446 -7.41 28.42 -4.87
C LEU A 446 -6.36 27.63 -5.65
N ASN A 447 -6.78 26.88 -6.66
CA ASN A 447 -5.90 26.12 -7.55
C ASN A 447 -5.83 26.80 -8.93
N ARG A 448 -4.65 26.86 -9.55
CA ARG A 448 -4.45 27.52 -10.86
C ARG A 448 -3.56 26.67 -11.79
N HIS A 449 -4.13 25.61 -12.35
CA HIS A 449 -3.50 24.74 -13.34
C HIS A 449 -3.82 25.15 -14.78
N GLY A 450 -4.43 26.32 -15.00
CA GLY A 450 -4.84 26.80 -16.33
C GLY A 450 -6.10 26.13 -16.87
N LEU A 451 -7.03 25.75 -15.97
CA LEU A 451 -8.32 25.15 -16.33
C LEU A 451 -9.45 26.18 -16.23
N ASP A 452 -10.35 26.19 -17.20
CA ASP A 452 -11.53 27.08 -17.21
C ASP A 452 -12.40 26.88 -15.96
N GLU A 453 -12.56 25.62 -15.54
CA GLU A 453 -13.34 25.26 -14.36
C GLU A 453 -12.75 25.87 -13.08
N GLU A 454 -11.41 25.95 -12.98
CA GLU A 454 -10.73 26.55 -11.83
C GLU A 454 -10.89 28.06 -11.82
N ASN A 455 -10.75 28.71 -12.97
CA ASN A 455 -10.97 30.16 -13.06
C ASN A 455 -12.39 30.52 -12.60
N HIS A 456 -13.40 29.77 -13.07
CA HIS A 456 -14.79 30.00 -12.69
C HIS A 456 -15.05 29.73 -11.19
N VAL A 457 -14.51 28.65 -10.64
CA VAL A 457 -14.61 28.34 -9.20
C VAL A 457 -13.88 29.39 -8.36
N ASN A 458 -12.65 29.76 -8.72
CA ASN A 458 -11.83 30.69 -7.94
C ASN A 458 -12.50 32.06 -7.81
N THR A 459 -13.14 32.57 -8.87
CA THR A 459 -13.94 33.81 -8.80
C THR A 459 -15.04 33.70 -7.75
N GLN A 460 -15.77 32.59 -7.71
CA GLN A 460 -16.82 32.38 -6.72
C GLN A 460 -16.27 32.16 -5.31
N LEU A 461 -15.17 31.44 -5.16
CA LEU A 461 -14.52 31.25 -3.86
C LEU A 461 -14.03 32.57 -3.27
N LEU A 462 -13.51 33.49 -4.09
CA LEU A 462 -13.14 34.84 -3.66
C LEU A 462 -14.37 35.66 -3.21
N ALA A 463 -15.50 35.55 -3.93
CA ALA A 463 -16.74 36.17 -3.51
C ALA A 463 -17.25 35.62 -2.16
N TYR A 464 -17.16 34.29 -1.96
CA TYR A 464 -17.48 33.65 -0.68
C TYR A 464 -16.52 34.06 0.45
N ALA A 465 -15.23 34.18 0.15
CA ALA A 465 -14.23 34.65 1.11
C ALA A 465 -14.59 36.05 1.64
N GLU A 466 -14.99 36.96 0.76
CA GLU A 466 -15.42 38.31 1.13
C GLU A 466 -16.76 38.29 1.90
N GLU A 467 -17.78 37.59 1.38
CA GLU A 467 -19.13 37.55 1.95
C GLU A 467 -19.15 36.98 3.38
N TYR A 468 -18.40 35.89 3.60
CA TYR A 468 -18.40 35.16 4.87
C TYR A 468 -17.16 35.38 5.73
N SER A 469 -16.24 36.26 5.30
CA SER A 469 -14.97 36.53 5.99
C SER A 469 -14.13 35.26 6.20
N ILE A 470 -14.12 34.37 5.20
CA ILE A 470 -13.33 33.13 5.20
C ILE A 470 -12.00 33.41 4.50
N LYS A 471 -10.88 32.96 5.08
CA LYS A 471 -9.56 33.12 4.46
C LYS A 471 -9.35 32.12 3.33
N TYR A 472 -8.49 32.48 2.39
CA TYR A 472 -8.14 31.63 1.25
C TYR A 472 -6.63 31.48 1.11
N ILE A 473 -6.21 30.40 0.47
CA ILE A 473 -4.80 30.06 0.26
C ILE A 473 -4.52 29.73 -1.20
N ALA A 474 -3.28 29.97 -1.62
CA ALA A 474 -2.75 29.50 -2.90
C ALA A 474 -2.36 28.02 -2.81
N ALA A 475 -2.75 27.22 -3.81
CA ALA A 475 -2.41 25.81 -3.93
C ALA A 475 -2.17 25.39 -5.40
N ASN A 476 -1.51 24.25 -5.59
CA ASN A 476 -1.20 23.68 -6.91
C ASN A 476 -1.33 22.13 -6.95
N ASN A 477 -2.13 21.54 -6.04
CA ASN A 477 -2.38 20.10 -5.88
C ASN A 477 -1.39 19.15 -6.62
N THR A 478 -0.31 18.74 -5.95
CA THR A 478 0.86 18.16 -6.63
C THR A 478 0.90 16.63 -6.59
N PHE A 479 1.27 15.99 -7.70
CA PHE A 479 1.36 14.51 -7.84
C PHE A 479 2.75 14.01 -8.25
N TYR A 480 3.62 14.91 -8.70
CA TYR A 480 4.98 14.61 -9.13
C TYR A 480 5.91 15.80 -8.85
N LEU A 481 7.21 15.57 -8.66
CA LEU A 481 8.12 16.63 -8.20
C LEU A 481 8.48 17.66 -9.27
N THR A 482 8.62 17.25 -10.53
CA THR A 482 9.07 18.14 -11.61
C THR A 482 8.19 17.96 -12.83
N GLN A 483 8.04 19.01 -13.64
CA GLN A 483 7.15 18.98 -14.81
C GLN A 483 7.50 17.87 -15.80
N GLU A 484 8.79 17.53 -15.96
CA GLU A 484 9.25 16.45 -16.86
C GLU A 484 8.75 15.06 -16.46
N ASN A 485 8.35 14.88 -15.19
CA ASN A 485 7.81 13.63 -14.69
C ASN A 485 6.32 13.43 -15.03
N ALA A 486 5.67 14.40 -15.67
CA ALA A 486 4.24 14.32 -16.03
C ALA A 486 3.93 13.10 -16.91
N GLU A 487 4.81 12.76 -17.86
CA GLU A 487 4.62 11.59 -18.74
C GLU A 487 4.73 10.27 -17.97
N ALA A 488 5.70 10.18 -17.05
CA ALA A 488 5.84 9.01 -16.18
C ALA A 488 4.60 8.86 -15.29
N HIS A 489 4.11 9.96 -14.72
CA HIS A 489 2.88 9.98 -13.93
C HIS A 489 1.66 9.50 -14.74
N ASP A 490 1.49 9.95 -15.99
CA ASP A 490 0.38 9.50 -16.84
C ASP A 490 0.47 8.00 -17.16
N ILE A 491 1.70 7.47 -17.35
CA ILE A 491 1.93 6.02 -17.48
C ILE A 491 1.54 5.29 -16.17
N LEU A 492 1.87 5.84 -15.00
CA LEU A 492 1.50 5.26 -13.71
C LEU A 492 -0.04 5.15 -13.56
N LEU A 493 -0.77 6.20 -13.94
CA LEU A 493 -2.25 6.19 -13.96
C LEU A 493 -2.79 5.11 -14.91
N CYS A 494 -2.18 4.95 -16.09
CA CYS A 494 -2.56 3.88 -17.02
C CYS A 494 -2.29 2.48 -16.43
N VAL A 495 -1.21 2.30 -15.67
CA VAL A 495 -0.93 1.04 -14.95
C VAL A 495 -2.03 0.76 -13.92
N LYS A 496 -2.49 1.79 -13.19
CA LYS A 496 -3.58 1.69 -12.21
C LYS A 496 -4.89 1.22 -12.85
N GLU A 497 -5.29 1.87 -13.94
CA GLU A 497 -6.57 1.61 -14.62
C GLU A 497 -6.53 0.36 -15.52
N GLY A 498 -5.34 -0.20 -15.77
CA GLY A 498 -5.18 -1.26 -16.77
C GLY A 498 -5.47 -0.78 -18.20
N ALA A 499 -5.20 0.50 -18.48
CA ALA A 499 -5.45 1.15 -19.76
C ALA A 499 -4.15 1.33 -20.57
N GLN A 500 -4.30 1.53 -21.88
CA GLN A 500 -3.18 1.85 -22.78
C GLN A 500 -2.99 3.37 -22.85
N LYS A 501 -1.73 3.84 -22.98
CA LYS A 501 -1.43 5.28 -23.09
C LYS A 501 -2.11 5.94 -24.29
N SER A 502 -2.26 5.17 -25.37
CA SER A 502 -2.93 5.55 -26.62
C SER A 502 -4.43 5.77 -26.49
N THR A 503 -5.07 5.27 -25.41
CA THR A 503 -6.48 5.54 -25.14
C THR A 503 -6.66 7.02 -24.77
N PRO A 504 -7.62 7.75 -25.36
CA PRO A 504 -7.82 9.17 -25.10
C PRO A 504 -8.28 9.42 -23.66
N ILE A 505 -7.83 10.55 -23.08
CA ILE A 505 -8.26 11.00 -21.75
C ILE A 505 -9.70 11.51 -21.83
N GLY A 506 -10.55 11.12 -20.89
CA GLY A 506 -11.94 11.55 -20.85
C GLY A 506 -12.79 10.75 -19.86
N ARG A 507 -14.11 10.86 -19.97
CA ARG A 507 -15.06 10.16 -19.08
C ARG A 507 -15.92 9.16 -19.86
N GLY A 508 -16.18 8.02 -19.24
CA GLY A 508 -17.06 6.99 -19.79
C GLY A 508 -16.37 6.00 -20.73
N ARG A 509 -17.18 5.27 -21.51
CA ARG A 509 -16.69 4.15 -22.32
C ARG A 509 -15.80 4.64 -23.47
N GLY A 510 -14.61 4.04 -23.60
CA GLY A 510 -13.66 4.36 -24.68
C GLY A 510 -12.65 5.44 -24.30
N PHE A 511 -12.75 5.99 -23.10
CA PHE A 511 -11.79 6.93 -22.53
C PHE A 511 -11.09 6.31 -21.33
N ARG A 512 -9.91 6.84 -20.99
CA ARG A 512 -9.19 6.51 -19.76
C ARG A 512 -9.10 7.72 -18.83
N TYR A 513 -8.79 7.43 -17.57
CA TYR A 513 -8.38 8.45 -16.64
C TYR A 513 -6.99 9.02 -16.98
N GLY A 514 -6.80 10.30 -16.74
CA GLY A 514 -5.57 11.06 -16.98
C GLY A 514 -5.78 12.52 -16.60
N PHE A 515 -4.69 13.26 -16.43
CA PHE A 515 -4.76 14.69 -16.12
C PHE A 515 -4.92 15.52 -17.40
N PRO A 516 -5.61 16.67 -17.34
CA PRO A 516 -5.90 17.48 -18.53
C PRO A 516 -4.65 18.15 -19.12
N ASN A 517 -3.61 18.40 -18.31
CA ASN A 517 -2.34 18.99 -18.70
C ASN A 517 -1.20 18.54 -17.74
N GLN A 518 -0.05 19.22 -17.79
CA GLN A 518 1.19 18.85 -17.08
C GLN A 518 1.51 19.76 -15.88
N GLU A 519 0.54 20.53 -15.36
CA GLU A 519 0.76 21.59 -14.36
C GLU A 519 0.75 21.12 -12.90
N PHE A 520 0.57 19.83 -12.66
CA PHE A 520 0.36 19.24 -11.33
C PHE A 520 1.68 18.79 -10.65
N TYR A 521 2.76 19.53 -10.91
CA TYR A 521 4.06 19.31 -10.30
C TYR A 521 4.29 20.21 -9.08
N PHE A 522 5.32 19.90 -8.30
CA PHE A 522 5.77 20.72 -7.19
C PHE A 522 6.47 21.99 -7.69
N LYS A 523 5.69 23.04 -7.92
CA LYS A 523 6.17 24.35 -8.38
C LYS A 523 7.11 25.00 -7.37
N ASP A 524 8.16 25.65 -7.84
CA ASP A 524 9.05 26.39 -6.97
C ASP A 524 8.36 27.68 -6.44
N LYS A 525 9.04 28.37 -5.53
CA LYS A 525 8.50 29.57 -4.89
C LYS A 525 8.26 30.72 -5.89
N GLN A 526 9.11 30.85 -6.90
CA GLN A 526 9.01 31.90 -7.91
C GLN A 526 7.83 31.65 -8.85
N GLU A 527 7.66 30.40 -9.29
CA GLU A 527 6.53 29.99 -10.13
C GLU A 527 5.20 30.27 -9.42
N MET A 528 5.11 29.95 -8.13
CA MET A 528 3.90 30.24 -7.33
C MET A 528 3.70 31.74 -7.10
N ALA A 529 4.76 32.51 -6.87
CA ALA A 529 4.69 33.97 -6.76
C ALA A 529 4.17 34.62 -8.05
N ASN A 530 4.64 34.15 -9.20
CA ASN A 530 4.18 34.64 -10.51
C ASN A 530 2.72 34.26 -10.76
N LEU A 531 2.32 33.04 -10.39
CA LEU A 531 0.97 32.52 -10.61
C LEU A 531 -0.11 33.23 -9.78
N PHE A 532 0.27 33.79 -8.63
CA PHE A 532 -0.60 34.50 -7.69
C PHE A 532 -0.18 35.96 -7.49
N ALA A 533 0.47 36.57 -8.48
CA ALA A 533 0.94 37.96 -8.40
C ALA A 533 -0.19 38.97 -8.12
N ASP A 534 -1.41 38.66 -8.56
CA ASP A 534 -2.64 39.41 -8.31
C ASP A 534 -3.23 39.20 -6.91
N LEU A 535 -2.84 38.14 -6.20
CA LEU A 535 -3.34 37.77 -4.87
C LEU A 535 -2.20 37.35 -3.91
N PRO A 536 -1.23 38.25 -3.62
CA PRO A 536 -0.11 37.94 -2.73
C PRO A 536 -0.53 37.49 -1.32
N GLU A 537 -1.71 37.91 -0.85
CA GLU A 537 -2.30 37.47 0.41
C GLU A 537 -2.63 35.97 0.44
N ALA A 538 -2.95 35.34 -0.70
CA ALA A 538 -3.21 33.90 -0.78
C ALA A 538 -1.95 33.08 -0.46
N LEU A 539 -0.79 33.57 -0.92
CA LEU A 539 0.51 32.97 -0.62
C LEU A 539 0.83 33.15 0.87
N ASN A 540 0.77 34.39 1.35
CA ASN A 540 1.11 34.72 2.74
C ASN A 540 0.20 34.05 3.78
N THR A 541 -1.08 33.77 3.45
CA THR A 541 -2.00 33.06 4.35
C THR A 541 -1.53 31.62 4.65
N THR A 542 -0.74 30.99 3.77
CA THR A 542 -0.14 29.68 4.06
C THR A 542 0.77 29.74 5.29
N LYS A 543 1.45 30.87 5.52
CA LYS A 543 2.29 31.09 6.71
C LYS A 543 1.49 31.10 8.01
N GLU A 544 0.28 31.67 7.98
CA GLU A 544 -0.63 31.67 9.13
C GLU A 544 -1.02 30.24 9.52
N ILE A 545 -1.28 29.38 8.53
CA ILE A 545 -1.54 27.96 8.79
C ILE A 545 -0.33 27.30 9.45
N LEU A 546 0.88 27.56 8.95
CA LEU A 546 2.11 27.03 9.56
C LEU A 546 2.31 27.54 11.00
N ASP A 547 1.94 28.79 11.30
CA ASP A 547 2.04 29.36 12.65
C ASP A 547 1.07 28.72 13.66
N LYS A 548 0.00 28.08 13.18
CA LYS A 548 -0.89 27.26 14.00
C LYS A 548 -0.35 25.84 14.26
N VAL A 549 0.71 25.42 13.56
CA VAL A 549 1.22 24.05 13.59
C VAL A 549 2.40 23.91 14.54
N GLU A 550 2.34 22.89 15.39
CA GLU A 550 3.42 22.43 16.23
C GLU A 550 4.08 21.18 15.64
N LEU A 551 5.41 21.12 15.65
CA LEU A 551 6.14 19.90 15.30
C LEU A 551 6.16 18.90 16.47
N TYR A 552 5.95 17.62 16.18
CA TYR A 552 5.98 16.54 17.16
C TYR A 552 6.68 15.30 16.60
N PRO A 553 7.61 14.67 17.33
CA PRO A 553 8.11 13.33 17.01
C PRO A 553 6.98 12.31 16.99
N LEU A 554 6.92 11.49 15.95
CA LEU A 554 6.21 10.21 16.01
C LEU A 554 7.07 9.10 16.62
N GLU A 555 8.39 9.30 16.67
CA GLU A 555 9.33 8.38 17.32
C GLU A 555 9.05 8.31 18.83
N ARG A 556 9.05 7.10 19.39
CA ARG A 556 8.87 6.89 20.83
C ARG A 556 9.49 5.57 21.30
N ASN A 557 9.60 5.41 22.62
CA ASN A 557 9.99 4.15 23.21
C ASN A 557 8.92 3.07 22.99
N VAL A 558 9.35 1.82 22.92
CA VAL A 558 8.47 0.66 22.70
C VAL A 558 7.48 0.53 23.84
N LEU A 559 6.20 0.43 23.48
CA LEU A 559 5.08 0.23 24.38
C LEU A 559 4.89 -1.27 24.58
N LEU A 560 5.09 -1.74 25.81
CA LEU A 560 4.88 -3.14 26.16
C LEU A 560 3.38 -3.39 26.42
N PRO A 561 2.82 -4.51 25.94
CA PRO A 561 1.49 -4.94 26.33
C PRO A 561 1.42 -5.22 27.83
N ALA A 562 0.29 -4.90 28.46
CA ALA A 562 0.02 -5.33 29.82
C ALA A 562 -0.20 -6.85 29.85
N PHE A 563 0.46 -7.56 30.78
CA PHE A 563 0.27 -8.99 30.99
C PHE A 563 -0.43 -9.25 32.33
N ASP A 564 -1.52 -10.01 32.29
CA ASP A 564 -2.25 -10.37 33.51
C ASP A 564 -1.47 -11.39 34.33
N ILE A 565 -1.01 -10.99 35.52
CA ILE A 565 -0.35 -11.87 36.49
C ILE A 565 -1.31 -12.31 37.61
N PRO A 566 -1.15 -13.52 38.17
CA PRO A 566 -1.99 -14.00 39.25
C PRO A 566 -1.97 -13.08 40.48
N GLU A 567 -3.10 -12.95 41.19
CA GLU A 567 -3.27 -12.03 42.33
C GLU A 567 -2.18 -12.18 43.41
N GLU A 568 -1.70 -13.41 43.65
CA GLU A 568 -0.67 -13.71 44.64
C GLU A 568 0.72 -13.11 44.33
N PHE A 569 0.98 -12.74 43.08
CA PHE A 569 2.21 -12.09 42.64
C PHE A 569 2.07 -10.58 42.46
N GLN A 570 0.85 -10.02 42.51
CA GLN A 570 0.64 -8.58 42.31
C GLN A 570 1.21 -7.77 43.49
N ASP A 571 1.99 -6.73 43.19
CA ASP A 571 2.45 -5.78 44.19
C ASP A 571 1.60 -4.49 44.14
N ALA A 572 1.11 -4.06 45.30
CA ALA A 572 0.28 -2.85 45.39
C ALA A 572 1.05 -1.57 45.02
N GLN A 573 2.38 -1.55 45.16
CA GLN A 573 3.22 -0.40 44.79
C GLN A 573 3.30 -0.20 43.28
N ASP A 574 3.18 -1.26 42.48
CA ASP A 574 3.25 -1.19 41.02
C ASP A 574 2.14 -0.29 40.43
N LYS A 575 0.99 -0.18 41.12
CA LYS A 575 -0.10 0.75 40.72
C LYS A 575 0.19 2.22 41.02
N VAL A 576 1.21 2.51 41.83
CA VAL A 576 1.55 3.86 42.29
C VAL A 576 2.71 4.45 41.50
N ASP A 577 3.72 3.64 41.18
CA ASP A 577 4.96 4.06 40.52
C ASP A 577 5.19 3.39 39.16
N GLU A 578 4.21 2.62 38.65
CA GLU A 578 4.31 1.84 37.40
C GLU A 578 5.49 0.84 37.40
N GLY A 579 5.86 0.35 38.59
CA GLY A 579 6.89 -0.68 38.75
C GLY A 579 6.48 -2.04 38.19
N GLN A 580 7.47 -2.92 38.03
CA GLN A 580 7.31 -4.28 37.48
C GLN A 580 7.59 -5.37 38.53
N ARG A 581 7.39 -5.09 39.83
CA ARG A 581 7.76 -6.03 40.90
C ARG A 581 6.98 -7.33 40.80
N GLY A 582 5.68 -7.25 40.49
CA GLY A 582 4.84 -8.43 40.35
C GLY A 582 5.20 -9.31 39.15
N GLU A 583 5.45 -8.70 37.98
CA GLU A 583 5.88 -9.44 36.78
C GLU A 583 7.21 -10.14 37.01
N ASN A 584 8.17 -9.47 37.66
CA ASN A 584 9.45 -10.07 38.03
C ASN A 584 9.30 -11.26 38.98
N ALA A 585 8.44 -11.15 39.99
CA ALA A 585 8.17 -12.23 40.94
C ALA A 585 7.55 -13.45 40.25
N TYR A 586 6.59 -13.23 39.34
CA TYR A 586 5.93 -14.30 38.60
C TYR A 586 6.88 -14.97 37.60
N LEU A 587 7.66 -14.19 36.84
CA LEU A 587 8.67 -14.73 35.91
C LEU A 587 9.71 -15.58 36.65
N ARG A 588 10.18 -15.12 37.82
CA ARG A 588 11.08 -15.87 38.67
C ARG A 588 10.46 -17.20 39.11
N HIS A 589 9.20 -17.19 39.53
CA HIS A 589 8.49 -18.42 39.91
C HIS A 589 8.44 -19.43 38.75
N LEU A 590 8.00 -19.00 37.56
CA LEU A 590 7.93 -19.85 36.37
C LEU A 590 9.31 -20.41 35.97
N THR A 591 10.35 -19.59 36.08
CA THR A 591 11.72 -19.97 35.74
C THR A 591 12.22 -21.09 36.64
N TYR A 592 12.07 -20.96 37.96
CA TYR A 592 12.51 -22.01 38.89
C TYR A 592 11.69 -23.30 38.75
N ALA A 593 10.37 -23.19 38.61
CA ALA A 593 9.51 -24.35 38.40
C ALA A 593 9.81 -25.08 37.08
N GLY A 594 10.18 -24.35 36.03
CA GLY A 594 10.59 -24.90 34.75
C GLY A 594 12.01 -25.50 34.79
N ALA A 595 12.94 -24.85 35.50
CA ALA A 595 14.31 -25.34 35.66
C ALA A 595 14.36 -26.68 36.41
N GLU A 596 13.55 -26.85 37.46
CA GLU A 596 13.42 -28.14 38.16
C GLU A 596 12.97 -29.27 37.23
N LYS A 597 12.08 -28.98 36.28
CA LYS A 597 11.61 -29.98 35.31
C LYS A 597 12.66 -30.31 34.25
N ARG A 598 13.40 -29.33 33.76
CA ARG A 598 14.34 -29.49 32.62
C ARG A 598 15.73 -29.97 33.03
N TYR A 599 16.27 -29.45 34.14
CA TYR A 599 17.59 -29.82 34.65
C TYR A 599 17.53 -30.97 35.67
N GLY A 600 16.37 -31.19 36.30
CA GLY A 600 16.24 -32.12 37.42
C GLY A 600 16.90 -31.56 38.69
N GLU A 601 18.22 -31.71 38.81
CA GLU A 601 18.98 -31.18 39.95
C GLU A 601 19.56 -29.79 39.62
N LEU A 602 19.21 -28.79 40.44
CA LEU A 602 19.70 -27.42 40.29
C LEU A 602 21.03 -27.24 41.03
N THR A 603 22.13 -27.35 40.28
CA THR A 603 23.49 -27.05 40.77
C THR A 603 23.66 -25.55 41.07
N ASP A 604 24.71 -25.20 41.82
CA ASP A 604 25.01 -23.79 42.14
C ASP A 604 25.28 -22.98 40.87
N ASP A 605 26.02 -23.54 39.89
CA ASP A 605 26.28 -22.89 38.59
C ASP A 605 24.98 -22.56 37.82
N ILE A 606 23.99 -23.46 37.86
CA ILE A 606 22.68 -23.24 37.20
C ILE A 606 21.93 -22.12 37.91
N LYS A 607 21.89 -22.13 39.25
CA LYS A 607 21.22 -21.09 40.04
C LYS A 607 21.86 -19.73 39.84
N GLU A 608 23.19 -19.64 39.88
CA GLU A 608 23.93 -18.41 39.61
C GLU A 608 23.62 -17.86 38.23
N ARG A 609 23.55 -18.72 37.20
CA ARG A 609 23.16 -18.31 35.85
C ARG A 609 21.73 -17.79 35.79
N LEU A 610 20.77 -18.51 36.39
CA LEU A 610 19.36 -18.10 36.38
C LEU A 610 19.12 -16.78 37.12
N ASP A 611 19.70 -16.63 38.31
CA ASP A 611 19.55 -15.40 39.10
C ASP A 611 20.21 -14.21 38.40
N PHE A 612 21.40 -14.37 37.79
CA PHE A 612 22.05 -13.32 36.99
C PHE A 612 21.19 -12.87 35.80
N GLU A 613 20.57 -13.81 35.09
CA GLU A 613 19.69 -13.50 33.96
C GLU A 613 18.41 -12.80 34.43
N LEU A 614 17.76 -13.29 35.49
CA LEU A 614 16.56 -12.70 36.06
C LEU A 614 16.79 -11.28 36.57
N GLU A 615 17.90 -11.03 37.29
CA GLU A 615 18.29 -9.69 37.73
C GLU A 615 18.55 -8.76 36.54
N THR A 616 19.15 -9.28 35.47
CA THR A 616 19.38 -8.49 34.25
C THR A 616 18.08 -8.15 33.55
N ILE A 617 17.15 -9.09 33.42
CA ILE A 617 15.81 -8.87 32.83
C ILE A 617 15.04 -7.83 33.66
N ALA A 618 15.06 -7.95 34.99
CA ALA A 618 14.42 -7.02 35.90
C ALA A 618 14.99 -5.60 35.78
N ARG A 619 16.32 -5.45 35.69
CA ARG A 619 16.98 -4.15 35.53
C ARG A 619 16.69 -3.49 34.18
N ILE A 620 16.61 -4.28 33.11
CA ILE A 620 16.34 -3.76 31.77
C ILE A 620 14.85 -3.39 31.62
N GLY A 621 13.97 -4.03 32.39
CA GLY A 621 12.55 -3.65 32.47
C GLY A 621 11.64 -4.40 31.50
N TYR A 622 11.97 -5.65 31.14
CA TYR A 622 11.18 -6.47 30.20
C TYR A 622 10.67 -7.82 30.74
N PRO A 623 10.28 -7.98 32.02
CA PRO A 623 9.71 -9.23 32.51
C PRO A 623 8.37 -9.57 31.83
N GLY A 624 7.47 -8.59 31.65
CA GLY A 624 6.22 -8.77 30.91
C GLY A 624 6.41 -9.33 29.49
N TYR A 625 7.46 -8.91 28.78
CA TYR A 625 7.74 -9.45 27.45
C TYR A 625 8.07 -10.95 27.46
N PHE A 626 8.86 -11.42 28.43
CA PHE A 626 9.12 -12.86 28.60
C PHE A 626 7.84 -13.62 28.95
N LEU A 627 6.98 -13.05 29.80
CA LEU A 627 5.70 -13.65 30.17
C LEU A 627 4.75 -13.80 28.96
N ILE A 628 4.65 -12.76 28.13
CA ILE A 628 3.87 -12.79 26.88
C ILE A 628 4.36 -13.92 25.98
N VAL A 629 5.68 -14.01 25.74
CA VAL A 629 6.27 -15.04 24.87
C VAL A 629 6.08 -16.44 25.44
N GLN A 630 6.34 -16.61 26.74
CA GLN A 630 6.17 -17.88 27.42
C GLN A 630 4.73 -18.38 27.30
N ASP A 631 3.75 -17.48 27.48
CA ASP A 631 2.34 -17.80 27.49
C ASP A 631 1.84 -18.36 26.15
N PHE A 632 2.09 -17.66 25.03
CA PHE A 632 1.62 -18.19 23.74
C PHE A 632 2.45 -19.40 23.28
N CYS A 633 3.71 -19.54 23.69
CA CYS A 633 4.50 -20.76 23.43
C CYS A 633 3.91 -21.97 24.17
N GLU A 634 3.49 -21.79 25.41
CA GLU A 634 2.81 -22.84 26.19
C GLU A 634 1.43 -23.15 25.60
N ALA A 635 0.63 -22.12 25.30
CA ALA A 635 -0.67 -22.30 24.66
C ALA A 635 -0.56 -23.01 23.30
N ALA A 636 0.44 -22.66 22.49
CA ALA A 636 0.72 -23.34 21.22
C ALA A 636 0.92 -24.86 21.42
N ARG A 637 1.77 -25.26 22.38
CA ARG A 637 2.01 -26.68 22.68
C ARG A 637 0.73 -27.37 23.17
N GLN A 638 -0.06 -26.72 24.03
CA GLN A 638 -1.33 -27.26 24.51
C GLN A 638 -2.38 -27.44 23.40
N MET A 639 -2.36 -26.57 22.39
CA MET A 639 -3.20 -26.68 21.18
C MET A 639 -2.65 -27.69 20.16
N GLY A 640 -1.54 -28.37 20.47
CA GLY A 640 -0.89 -29.31 19.57
C GLY A 640 -0.19 -28.64 18.39
N VAL A 641 0.21 -27.37 18.52
CA VAL A 641 1.07 -26.64 17.58
C VAL A 641 2.53 -26.88 17.97
N SER A 642 3.36 -27.28 17.01
CA SER A 642 4.79 -27.48 17.23
C SER A 642 5.48 -26.13 17.32
N VAL A 643 6.31 -25.95 18.35
CA VAL A 643 7.12 -24.75 18.57
C VAL A 643 8.58 -25.13 18.32
N GLY A 644 9.28 -24.35 17.51
CA GLY A 644 10.68 -24.58 17.21
C GLY A 644 11.58 -24.45 18.45
N PRO A 645 12.84 -24.89 18.37
CA PRO A 645 13.79 -24.83 19.48
C PRO A 645 14.22 -23.41 19.89
N GLY A 646 13.70 -22.38 19.23
CA GLY A 646 14.13 -20.99 19.29
C GLY A 646 14.99 -20.62 18.08
N ARG A 647 15.27 -19.32 17.94
CA ARG A 647 16.18 -18.80 16.91
C ARG A 647 16.84 -17.52 17.37
N GLY A 648 17.87 -17.14 16.63
CA GLY A 648 18.59 -15.90 16.91
C GLY A 648 19.36 -16.01 18.22
N SER A 649 19.41 -14.93 18.98
CA SER A 649 20.11 -14.90 20.27
C SER A 649 19.29 -15.39 21.45
N ALA A 650 17.95 -15.48 21.36
CA ALA A 650 17.09 -15.87 22.48
C ALA A 650 17.48 -17.24 23.09
N ALA A 651 17.99 -18.15 22.28
CA ALA A 651 18.50 -19.46 22.72
C ALA A 651 19.73 -19.40 23.65
N GLY A 652 20.36 -18.23 23.82
CA GLY A 652 21.43 -18.01 24.81
C GLY A 652 20.93 -17.79 26.25
N SER A 653 19.61 -17.71 26.48
CA SER A 653 19.03 -17.48 27.81
C SER A 653 18.57 -18.76 28.49
N ALA A 654 19.11 -19.01 29.68
CA ALA A 654 18.68 -20.09 30.57
C ALA A 654 17.26 -19.84 31.11
N VAL A 655 16.87 -18.57 31.31
CA VAL A 655 15.49 -18.19 31.65
C VAL A 655 14.52 -18.57 30.53
N ALA A 656 14.86 -18.26 29.27
CA ALA A 656 14.05 -18.64 28.11
C ALA A 656 13.93 -20.16 27.95
N TYR A 657 15.00 -20.91 28.22
CA TYR A 657 14.97 -22.37 28.20
C TYR A 657 14.10 -22.94 29.32
N ALA A 658 14.29 -22.48 30.56
CA ALA A 658 13.55 -22.94 31.72
C ALA A 658 12.03 -22.69 31.58
N THR A 659 11.65 -21.52 31.08
CA THR A 659 10.24 -21.15 30.83
C THR A 659 9.64 -21.79 29.58
N GLY A 660 10.44 -22.50 28.77
CA GLY A 660 9.98 -23.15 27.56
C GLY A 660 9.76 -22.22 26.37
N ILE A 661 10.34 -21.03 26.38
CA ILE A 661 10.41 -20.17 25.20
C ILE A 661 11.35 -20.79 24.16
N THR A 662 12.50 -21.31 24.61
CA THR A 662 13.47 -22.03 23.78
C THR A 662 13.55 -23.50 24.20
N ASN A 663 14.12 -24.34 23.35
CA ASN A 663 14.24 -25.78 23.62
C ASN A 663 15.67 -26.32 23.56
N VAL A 664 16.66 -25.44 23.48
CA VAL A 664 18.10 -25.77 23.51
C VAL A 664 18.69 -25.31 24.84
N ASP A 665 19.44 -26.18 25.50
CA ASP A 665 20.11 -25.86 26.78
C ASP A 665 21.33 -24.94 26.56
N PRO A 666 21.28 -23.67 26.99
CA PRO A 666 22.37 -22.73 26.77
C PRO A 666 23.62 -23.03 27.59
N ILE A 667 23.48 -23.67 28.76
CA ILE A 667 24.62 -23.96 29.63
C ILE A 667 25.45 -25.09 29.04
N LYS A 668 24.79 -26.15 28.55
CA LYS A 668 25.45 -27.29 27.91
C LYS A 668 26.26 -26.92 26.66
N TYR A 669 25.79 -25.96 25.87
CA TYR A 669 26.42 -25.57 24.59
C TYR A 669 27.25 -24.27 24.66
N ASP A 670 27.50 -23.75 25.87
CA ASP A 670 28.23 -22.50 26.11
C ASP A 670 27.65 -21.32 25.30
N LEU A 671 26.32 -21.20 25.30
CA LEU A 671 25.61 -20.11 24.65
C LEU A 671 25.54 -18.89 25.59
N LEU A 672 25.85 -17.72 25.07
CA LEU A 672 26.03 -16.50 25.86
C LEU A 672 24.73 -15.73 26.01
N PHE A 673 24.30 -15.50 27.26
CA PHE A 673 23.16 -14.65 27.56
C PHE A 673 23.41 -13.20 27.16
N GLU A 674 24.64 -12.71 27.32
CA GLU A 674 24.98 -11.31 27.06
C GLU A 674 24.97 -10.95 25.57
N ARG A 675 24.99 -11.98 24.71
CA ARG A 675 24.74 -11.84 23.28
C ARG A 675 23.26 -11.58 22.99
N PHE A 676 22.36 -12.05 23.85
CA PHE A 676 20.93 -11.79 23.80
C PHE A 676 20.57 -10.48 24.49
N LEU A 677 20.86 -10.38 25.78
CA LEU A 677 20.60 -9.20 26.60
C LEU A 677 21.89 -8.71 27.24
N ASN A 678 22.36 -7.55 26.79
CA ASN A 678 23.58 -6.97 27.31
C ASN A 678 23.31 -6.24 28.65
N PRO A 679 23.93 -6.63 29.77
CA PRO A 679 23.70 -6.00 31.07
C PRO A 679 24.12 -4.53 31.14
N GLU A 680 25.06 -4.09 30.30
CA GLU A 680 25.58 -2.72 30.28
C GLU A 680 24.77 -1.79 29.35
N ARG A 681 23.73 -2.30 28.67
CA ARG A 681 22.91 -1.51 27.74
C ARG A 681 21.45 -1.92 27.77
N VAL A 682 20.56 -0.95 27.95
CA VAL A 682 19.13 -1.14 27.74
C VAL A 682 18.85 -1.13 26.23
N SER A 683 18.45 -2.28 25.69
CA SER A 683 17.90 -2.42 24.34
C SER A 683 16.83 -3.49 24.36
N LEU A 684 15.77 -3.30 23.58
CA LEU A 684 14.68 -4.28 23.48
C LEU A 684 15.23 -5.62 22.96
N PRO A 685 14.99 -6.74 23.65
CA PRO A 685 15.30 -8.07 23.11
C PRO A 685 14.33 -8.41 21.98
N ASP A 686 14.85 -9.07 20.95
CA ASP A 686 14.07 -9.62 19.86
C ASP A 686 13.94 -11.14 20.07
N ILE A 687 12.72 -11.61 20.36
CA ILE A 687 12.40 -13.03 20.57
C ILE A 687 11.47 -13.49 19.45
N ASP A 688 12.08 -13.97 18.37
CA ASP A 688 11.35 -14.63 17.29
C ASP A 688 11.01 -16.08 17.64
N ILE A 689 9.81 -16.52 17.28
CA ILE A 689 9.35 -17.90 17.51
C ILE A 689 8.90 -18.55 16.19
N ASP A 690 9.39 -19.77 15.96
CA ASP A 690 8.99 -20.61 14.84
C ASP A 690 7.85 -21.54 15.28
N PHE A 691 6.76 -21.59 14.50
CA PHE A 691 5.64 -22.51 14.65
C PHE A 691 5.52 -23.42 13.42
N ASP A 692 4.81 -24.55 13.52
CA ASP A 692 4.41 -25.27 12.31
C ASP A 692 3.46 -24.41 11.45
N ASP A 693 3.66 -24.45 10.12
CA ASP A 693 2.95 -23.57 9.16
C ASP A 693 1.42 -23.66 9.30
N GLU A 694 0.89 -24.85 9.64
CA GLU A 694 -0.55 -25.08 9.75
C GLU A 694 -1.14 -24.64 11.09
N GLY A 695 -0.31 -24.65 12.15
CA GLY A 695 -0.69 -24.29 13.50
C GLY A 695 -0.51 -22.81 13.82
N ARG A 696 0.32 -22.09 13.06
CA ARG A 696 0.63 -20.67 13.25
C ARG A 696 -0.61 -19.80 13.44
N ASP A 697 -1.60 -19.92 12.56
CA ASP A 697 -2.80 -19.07 12.59
C ASP A 697 -3.64 -19.29 13.87
N LYS A 698 -3.58 -20.50 14.46
CA LYS A 698 -4.23 -20.77 15.75
C LYS A 698 -3.57 -20.01 16.89
N VAL A 699 -2.24 -19.86 16.85
CA VAL A 699 -1.50 -19.09 17.87
C VAL A 699 -1.80 -17.60 17.72
N ILE A 700 -1.87 -17.09 16.48
CA ILE A 700 -2.30 -15.72 16.22
C ILE A 700 -3.72 -15.49 16.74
N GLN A 701 -4.65 -16.42 16.48
CA GLN A 701 -6.01 -16.33 16.99
C GLN A 701 -6.06 -16.34 18.53
N TYR A 702 -5.25 -17.19 19.18
CA TYR A 702 -5.13 -17.18 20.66
C TYR A 702 -4.69 -15.81 21.19
N VAL A 703 -3.70 -15.18 20.54
CA VAL A 703 -3.24 -13.83 20.91
C VAL A 703 -4.35 -12.79 20.69
N ILE A 704 -5.10 -12.87 19.59
CA ILE A 704 -6.25 -12.00 19.33
C ILE A 704 -7.33 -12.18 20.41
N ASP A 705 -7.66 -13.41 20.79
CA ASP A 705 -8.69 -13.71 21.78
C ASP A 705 -8.26 -13.25 23.19
N LYS A 706 -6.95 -13.27 23.48
CA LYS A 706 -6.39 -12.87 24.78
C LYS A 706 -6.29 -11.36 24.95
N TYR A 707 -5.75 -10.63 23.97
CA TYR A 707 -5.51 -9.19 24.07
C TYR A 707 -6.61 -8.34 23.41
N GLY A 708 -7.48 -8.94 22.59
CA GLY A 708 -8.52 -8.24 21.84
C GLY A 708 -8.11 -7.86 20.42
N ALA A 709 -9.07 -7.93 19.50
CA ALA A 709 -8.84 -7.70 18.07
C ALA A 709 -8.34 -6.28 17.73
N SER A 710 -8.67 -5.28 18.55
CA SER A 710 -8.20 -3.91 18.37
C SER A 710 -6.78 -3.66 18.91
N GLN A 711 -6.20 -4.61 19.64
CA GLN A 711 -4.85 -4.49 20.21
C GLN A 711 -3.80 -5.30 19.44
N VAL A 712 -4.25 -6.18 18.53
CA VAL A 712 -3.39 -7.08 17.77
C VAL A 712 -3.53 -6.79 16.28
N ALA A 713 -2.42 -6.47 15.62
CA ALA A 713 -2.41 -6.15 14.19
C ALA A 713 -1.22 -6.80 13.48
N GLN A 714 -1.34 -7.00 12.18
CA GLN A 714 -0.21 -7.37 11.34
C GLN A 714 0.53 -6.12 10.86
N ILE A 715 1.75 -6.30 10.35
CA ILE A 715 2.51 -5.21 9.75
C ILE A 715 2.23 -5.16 8.25
N ILE A 716 1.88 -4.00 7.71
CA ILE A 716 1.74 -3.83 6.25
C ILE A 716 3.10 -3.91 5.55
N THR A 717 3.10 -4.37 4.32
CA THR A 717 4.26 -4.29 3.43
C THR A 717 3.90 -3.53 2.17
N TYR A 718 4.85 -2.75 1.65
CA TYR A 718 4.67 -1.98 0.43
C TYR A 718 5.45 -2.62 -0.72
N GLY A 719 4.73 -3.09 -1.73
CA GLY A 719 5.33 -3.60 -2.95
C GLY A 719 5.71 -2.43 -3.86
N SER A 720 6.98 -2.03 -3.84
CA SER A 720 7.51 -1.02 -4.75
C SER A 720 7.74 -1.58 -6.16
N MET A 721 7.59 -0.75 -7.19
CA MET A 721 7.98 -1.09 -8.56
C MET A 721 9.50 -1.25 -8.66
N ALA A 722 9.97 -2.49 -8.73
CA ALA A 722 11.37 -2.83 -8.94
C ALA A 722 11.76 -2.67 -10.42
N ALA A 723 13.05 -2.42 -10.68
CA ALA A 723 13.66 -2.25 -12.00
C ALA A 723 13.00 -3.06 -13.15
N LYS A 724 12.97 -4.40 -13.02
CA LYS A 724 12.40 -5.29 -14.05
C LYS A 724 10.89 -5.16 -14.19
N SER A 725 10.16 -4.99 -13.09
CA SER A 725 8.70 -4.79 -13.12
C SER A 725 8.33 -3.43 -13.69
N SER A 726 9.10 -2.37 -13.41
CA SER A 726 8.86 -1.04 -13.96
C SER A 726 8.94 -1.04 -15.49
N ILE A 727 9.95 -1.71 -16.06
CA ILE A 727 10.05 -1.88 -17.52
C ILE A 727 8.86 -2.67 -18.08
N ARG A 728 8.44 -3.75 -17.40
CA ARG A 728 7.31 -4.57 -17.85
C ARG A 728 5.99 -3.82 -17.79
N ASP A 729 5.77 -3.01 -16.77
CA ASP A 729 4.54 -2.24 -16.60
C ASP A 729 4.51 -1.06 -17.58
N ALA A 730 5.61 -0.31 -17.72
CA ALA A 730 5.74 0.76 -18.71
C ALA A 730 5.59 0.21 -20.15
N GLY A 731 6.28 -0.88 -20.48
CA GLY A 731 6.22 -1.50 -21.80
C GLY A 731 4.82 -1.99 -22.16
N ARG A 732 4.05 -2.48 -21.18
CA ARG A 732 2.65 -2.88 -21.38
C ARG A 732 1.75 -1.69 -21.73
N VAL A 733 1.88 -0.60 -21.00
CA VAL A 733 1.07 0.63 -21.18
C VAL A 733 1.43 1.35 -22.47
N LEU A 734 2.71 1.37 -22.82
CA LEU A 734 3.26 1.94 -24.05
C LEU A 734 3.13 1.02 -25.27
N GLU A 735 2.55 -0.18 -25.09
CA GLU A 735 2.33 -1.16 -26.15
C GLU A 735 3.61 -1.67 -26.83
N LEU A 736 4.73 -1.69 -26.10
CA LEU A 736 5.96 -2.36 -26.53
C LEU A 736 5.72 -3.88 -26.61
N PRO A 737 6.09 -4.57 -27.71
CA PRO A 737 5.89 -6.01 -27.83
C PRO A 737 6.46 -6.79 -26.64
N LEU A 738 5.70 -7.78 -26.15
CA LEU A 738 6.12 -8.60 -25.00
C LEU A 738 7.51 -9.22 -25.13
N PRO A 739 7.95 -9.73 -26.31
CA PRO A 739 9.30 -10.25 -26.47
C PRO A 739 10.40 -9.20 -26.24
N ASP A 740 10.18 -7.97 -26.71
CA ASP A 740 11.13 -6.86 -26.53
C ASP A 740 11.14 -6.37 -25.08
N THR A 741 9.97 -6.26 -24.47
CA THR A 741 9.82 -5.91 -23.06
C THR A 741 10.57 -6.90 -22.15
N ASP A 742 10.40 -8.20 -22.38
CA ASP A 742 11.09 -9.24 -21.58
C ASP A 742 12.60 -9.30 -21.88
N ARG A 743 13.02 -9.05 -23.13
CA ARG A 743 14.43 -8.93 -23.50
C ARG A 743 15.11 -7.80 -22.74
N ILE A 744 14.52 -6.61 -22.72
CA ILE A 744 15.08 -5.44 -22.01
C ILE A 744 15.10 -5.70 -20.51
N ALA A 745 14.02 -6.23 -19.93
CA ALA A 745 13.97 -6.54 -18.50
C ALA A 745 15.06 -7.55 -18.07
N LYS A 746 15.44 -8.48 -18.96
CA LYS A 746 16.53 -9.46 -18.71
C LYS A 746 17.94 -8.87 -18.81
N LEU A 747 18.12 -7.68 -19.40
CA LEU A 747 19.42 -6.99 -19.41
C LEU A 747 19.80 -6.42 -18.03
N ILE A 748 18.85 -6.33 -17.11
CA ILE A 748 19.08 -5.81 -15.77
C ILE A 748 19.63 -6.94 -14.88
N PRO A 749 20.81 -6.77 -14.26
CA PRO A 749 21.31 -7.72 -13.27
C PRO A 749 20.37 -7.82 -12.07
N ASP A 750 20.28 -8.98 -11.45
CA ASP A 750 19.40 -9.19 -10.30
C ASP A 750 19.77 -8.29 -9.12
N MET A 751 18.75 -7.85 -8.36
CA MET A 751 18.91 -7.01 -7.15
C MET A 751 19.56 -5.64 -7.38
N THR A 752 19.47 -5.10 -8.61
CA THR A 752 20.01 -3.77 -8.96
C THR A 752 18.90 -2.75 -9.19
N LYS A 753 19.14 -1.50 -8.76
CA LYS A 753 18.24 -0.35 -9.04
C LYS A 753 18.60 0.31 -10.36
N LEU A 754 17.61 0.68 -11.17
CA LEU A 754 17.79 1.39 -12.42
C LEU A 754 18.54 2.70 -12.20
N LYS A 755 18.09 3.60 -11.32
CA LYS A 755 18.75 4.91 -11.12
C LYS A 755 20.27 4.76 -10.85
N LYS A 756 20.64 3.83 -9.97
CA LYS A 756 22.04 3.54 -9.61
C LYS A 756 22.89 3.07 -10.79
N LEU A 757 22.33 2.38 -11.78
CA LEU A 757 23.10 1.90 -12.93
C LEU A 757 23.64 3.07 -13.77
N TRP A 758 22.92 4.19 -13.84
CA TRP A 758 23.37 5.39 -14.56
C TRP A 758 24.44 6.18 -13.80
N ASP A 759 24.40 6.17 -12.46
CA ASP A 759 25.40 6.84 -11.61
C ASP A 759 26.76 6.14 -11.60
N LEU A 760 26.82 4.86 -11.97
CA LEU A 760 28.06 4.08 -11.99
C LEU A 760 28.88 4.33 -13.27
N SER A 761 30.16 4.63 -13.09
CA SER A 761 31.16 4.66 -14.17
C SER A 761 31.45 3.25 -14.72
N GLU A 762 31.99 3.14 -15.94
CA GLU A 762 32.40 1.84 -16.52
C GLU A 762 33.42 1.08 -15.65
N LYS A 763 34.28 1.82 -14.95
CA LYS A 763 35.27 1.26 -14.03
C LYS A 763 34.63 0.68 -12.77
N GLU A 764 33.50 1.23 -12.32
CA GLU A 764 32.75 0.71 -11.18
C GLU A 764 31.84 -0.44 -11.59
N LEU A 765 31.26 -0.41 -12.79
CA LEU A 765 30.50 -1.53 -13.33
C LEU A 765 31.35 -2.79 -13.44
N SER A 766 32.56 -2.68 -13.98
CA SER A 766 33.52 -3.79 -14.09
C SER A 766 34.05 -4.31 -12.75
N LYS A 767 33.92 -3.52 -11.67
CA LYS A 767 34.31 -3.92 -10.30
C LYS A 767 33.16 -4.58 -9.54
N ASN A 768 31.94 -4.10 -9.76
CA ASN A 768 30.75 -4.50 -9.00
C ASN A 768 29.96 -5.64 -9.64
N PHE A 769 30.14 -5.88 -10.94
CA PHE A 769 29.41 -6.90 -11.70
C PHE A 769 30.36 -7.82 -12.48
N SER A 770 29.88 -9.01 -12.85
CA SER A 770 30.62 -9.89 -13.76
C SER A 770 30.78 -9.25 -15.15
N SER A 771 31.75 -9.73 -15.93
CA SER A 771 31.99 -9.20 -17.28
C SER A 771 30.77 -9.30 -18.20
N GLY A 772 29.93 -10.33 -18.04
CA GLY A 772 28.68 -10.48 -18.79
C GLY A 772 27.60 -9.49 -18.37
N GLU A 773 27.42 -9.29 -17.06
CA GLU A 773 26.45 -8.32 -16.52
C GLU A 773 26.81 -6.88 -16.87
N ALA A 774 28.10 -6.53 -16.81
CA ALA A 774 28.57 -5.20 -17.21
C ALA A 774 28.28 -4.90 -18.69
N GLN A 775 28.40 -5.91 -19.58
CA GLN A 775 28.03 -5.77 -20.99
C GLN A 775 26.53 -5.59 -21.19
N GLN A 776 25.70 -6.31 -20.43
CA GLN A 776 24.24 -6.16 -20.47
C GLN A 776 23.80 -4.75 -20.03
N VAL A 777 24.42 -4.20 -18.98
CA VAL A 777 24.16 -2.83 -18.53
C VAL A 777 24.61 -1.80 -19.58
N ALA A 778 25.76 -2.00 -20.23
CA ALA A 778 26.20 -1.11 -21.30
C ALA A 778 25.22 -1.12 -22.49
N GLN A 779 24.72 -2.30 -22.87
CA GLN A 779 23.69 -2.42 -23.89
C GLN A 779 22.38 -1.70 -23.49
N LEU A 780 21.98 -1.81 -22.22
CA LEU A 780 20.80 -1.12 -21.70
C LEU A 780 20.93 0.40 -21.79
N LYS A 781 22.09 0.96 -21.40
CA LYS A 781 22.37 2.40 -21.53
C LYS A 781 22.31 2.86 -22.99
N GLN A 782 22.91 2.10 -23.90
CA GLN A 782 22.88 2.40 -25.33
C GLN A 782 21.45 2.44 -25.90
N ILE A 783 20.56 1.54 -25.48
CA ILE A 783 19.15 1.56 -25.91
C ILE A 783 18.45 2.81 -25.35
N ALA A 784 18.72 3.17 -24.09
CA ALA A 784 18.10 4.32 -23.42
C ALA A 784 18.49 5.69 -24.02
N ASP A 785 19.66 5.78 -24.64
CA ASP A 785 20.15 7.00 -25.30
C ASP A 785 19.56 7.23 -26.71
N GLY A 786 18.77 6.28 -27.23
CA GLY A 786 18.09 6.41 -28.52
C GLY A 786 16.71 7.06 -28.45
N ASP A 787 16.04 7.15 -29.60
CA ASP A 787 14.68 7.73 -29.72
C ASP A 787 13.58 6.66 -29.94
N SER A 788 13.87 5.38 -29.69
CA SER A 788 12.90 4.30 -29.92
C SER A 788 11.87 4.19 -28.79
N LEU A 789 10.80 3.42 -29.03
CA LEU A 789 9.82 3.08 -27.99
C LEU A 789 10.49 2.35 -26.82
N GLU A 790 11.55 1.59 -27.08
CA GLU A 790 12.33 0.88 -26.06
C GLU A 790 13.11 1.88 -25.20
N ALA A 791 13.69 2.91 -25.81
CA ALA A 791 14.38 3.99 -25.11
C ALA A 791 13.41 4.77 -24.19
N THR A 792 12.24 5.13 -24.75
CA THR A 792 11.15 5.77 -24.00
C THR A 792 10.73 4.90 -22.83
N THR A 793 10.49 3.60 -23.05
CA THR A 793 10.10 2.64 -22.01
C THR A 793 11.13 2.58 -20.87
N ILE A 794 12.43 2.54 -21.19
CA ILE A 794 13.49 2.51 -20.17
C ILE A 794 13.52 3.82 -19.38
N ASN A 795 13.47 4.97 -20.05
CA ASN A 795 13.55 6.28 -19.41
C ASN A 795 12.34 6.53 -18.50
N GLN A 796 11.14 6.18 -18.92
CA GLN A 796 9.94 6.27 -18.08
C GLN A 796 10.01 5.27 -16.91
N ALA A 797 10.47 4.04 -17.14
CA ALA A 797 10.65 3.06 -16.07
C ALA A 797 11.66 3.48 -14.99
N ARG A 798 12.66 4.31 -15.33
CA ARG A 798 13.62 4.88 -14.36
C ARG A 798 12.96 5.87 -13.39
N VAL A 799 11.98 6.63 -13.86
CA VAL A 799 11.19 7.55 -13.03
C VAL A 799 10.20 6.77 -12.16
N LEU A 800 9.52 5.78 -12.76
CA LEU A 800 8.54 4.94 -12.07
C LEU A 800 9.14 4.02 -11.00
N GLU A 801 10.41 3.61 -11.13
CA GLU A 801 11.10 2.79 -10.13
C GLU A 801 11.04 3.42 -8.74
N GLY A 802 10.56 2.63 -7.77
CA GLY A 802 10.37 3.07 -6.39
C GLY A 802 8.94 3.50 -6.06
N SER A 803 8.11 3.80 -7.05
CA SER A 803 6.68 4.07 -6.84
C SER A 803 6.00 2.85 -6.21
N LEU A 804 5.02 3.07 -5.33
CA LEU A 804 4.29 1.96 -4.70
C LEU A 804 3.25 1.41 -5.67
N ARG A 805 3.23 0.07 -5.78
CA ARG A 805 2.34 -0.66 -6.68
C ARG A 805 1.16 -1.27 -5.95
N ASN A 806 1.41 -1.84 -4.78
CA ASN A 806 0.40 -2.52 -3.98
C ASN A 806 0.79 -2.58 -2.51
N THR A 807 -0.18 -2.95 -1.69
CA THR A 807 0.01 -3.32 -0.29
C THR A 807 -0.02 -4.85 -0.16
N GLY A 808 0.72 -5.34 0.82
CA GLY A 808 0.72 -6.74 1.25
C GLY A 808 0.82 -6.80 2.77
N ILE A 809 1.02 -8.00 3.30
CA ILE A 809 1.14 -8.23 4.75
C ILE A 809 2.49 -8.88 5.03
N HIS A 810 3.15 -8.42 6.10
CA HIS A 810 4.40 -9.00 6.56
C HIS A 810 4.16 -10.45 6.93
N ALA A 811 4.97 -11.35 6.37
CA ALA A 811 4.73 -12.79 6.46
C ALA A 811 4.70 -13.30 7.91
N CYS A 812 5.41 -12.65 8.84
CA CYS A 812 5.60 -13.13 10.21
C CYS A 812 5.20 -12.12 11.29
N GLY A 813 5.09 -10.84 10.95
CA GLY A 813 5.14 -9.75 11.94
C GLY A 813 3.78 -9.47 12.54
N VAL A 814 3.65 -9.68 13.84
CA VAL A 814 2.47 -9.38 14.65
C VAL A 814 2.84 -8.30 15.66
N ILE A 815 1.97 -7.31 15.78
CA ILE A 815 2.04 -6.23 16.74
C ILE A 815 1.04 -6.53 17.86
N ILE A 816 1.47 -6.36 19.10
CA ILE A 816 0.60 -6.38 20.28
C ILE A 816 0.79 -5.04 20.99
N THR A 817 -0.31 -4.38 21.33
CA THR A 817 -0.32 -3.04 21.94
C THR A 817 -1.02 -3.04 23.30
N PRO A 818 -0.68 -2.12 24.21
CA PRO A 818 -1.32 -2.05 25.53
C PRO A 818 -2.76 -1.51 25.51
N SER A 819 -3.14 -0.76 24.47
CA SER A 819 -4.50 -0.21 24.25
C SER A 819 -4.90 -0.36 22.78
N ASP A 820 -6.07 0.15 22.40
CA ASP A 820 -6.52 0.13 21.00
C ASP A 820 -5.46 0.75 20.08
N ILE A 821 -5.01 -0.02 19.09
CA ILE A 821 -3.91 0.38 18.21
C ILE A 821 -4.18 1.69 17.45
N ARG A 822 -5.46 2.03 17.21
CA ARG A 822 -5.88 3.28 16.54
C ARG A 822 -5.54 4.53 17.35
N GLU A 823 -5.32 4.39 18.65
CA GLU A 823 -4.83 5.47 19.52
C GLU A 823 -3.33 5.75 19.30
N LEU A 824 -2.60 4.82 18.69
CA LEU A 824 -1.15 4.88 18.55
C LEU A 824 -0.74 5.17 17.11
N VAL A 825 -1.28 4.41 16.15
CA VAL A 825 -0.94 4.47 14.74
C VAL A 825 -2.16 4.29 13.85
N PRO A 826 -2.16 4.84 12.62
CA PRO A 826 -3.18 4.52 11.63
C PRO A 826 -3.14 3.03 11.25
N VAL A 827 -4.32 2.42 11.09
CA VAL A 827 -4.47 1.02 10.67
C VAL A 827 -5.34 0.88 9.42
N ALA A 828 -5.26 -0.26 8.77
CA ALA A 828 -6.06 -0.64 7.63
C ALA A 828 -6.50 -2.11 7.78
N ARG A 829 -7.35 -2.57 6.87
CA ARG A 829 -7.73 -3.98 6.82
C ARG A 829 -6.63 -4.79 6.14
N ALA A 830 -6.23 -5.91 6.75
CA ALA A 830 -5.29 -6.80 6.11
C ALA A 830 -5.88 -7.42 4.85
N LYS A 831 -5.08 -7.51 3.78
CA LYS A 831 -5.53 -8.10 2.53
C LYS A 831 -5.87 -9.58 2.76
N ASP A 832 -7.04 -10.01 2.28
CA ASP A 832 -7.53 -11.39 2.38
C ASP A 832 -7.73 -11.89 3.84
N SER A 833 -7.83 -10.98 4.82
CA SER A 833 -8.04 -11.30 6.24
C SER A 833 -9.01 -10.32 6.92
N GLU A 834 -9.60 -10.74 8.03
CA GLU A 834 -10.38 -9.87 8.94
C GLU A 834 -9.48 -9.14 9.95
N MET A 835 -8.20 -9.53 10.06
CA MET A 835 -7.24 -8.91 10.97
C MET A 835 -6.89 -7.50 10.52
N TRP A 836 -6.59 -6.63 11.47
CA TRP A 836 -6.10 -5.29 11.16
C TRP A 836 -4.62 -5.36 10.79
N CYS A 837 -4.15 -4.41 9.99
CA CYS A 837 -2.73 -4.17 9.77
C CYS A 837 -2.38 -2.70 10.03
N THR A 838 -1.17 -2.44 10.49
CA THR A 838 -0.65 -1.07 10.63
C THR A 838 -0.55 -0.42 9.25
N GLN A 839 -0.77 0.88 9.11
CA GLN A 839 -0.37 1.61 7.90
C GLN A 839 1.14 1.97 7.91
N PHE A 840 1.85 1.64 8.98
CA PHE A 840 3.31 1.78 9.08
C PHE A 840 3.99 0.45 8.80
N ASP A 841 4.98 0.43 7.90
CA ASP A 841 5.69 -0.79 7.54
C ASP A 841 6.79 -1.15 8.54
N ASN A 842 7.44 -2.29 8.32
CA ASN A 842 8.51 -2.79 9.19
C ASN A 842 9.70 -1.82 9.33
N SER A 843 9.85 -0.84 8.43
CA SER A 843 10.97 0.11 8.49
C SER A 843 10.80 1.22 9.51
N VAL A 844 9.58 1.40 10.04
CA VAL A 844 9.23 2.48 10.99
C VAL A 844 8.39 2.03 12.18
N VAL A 845 7.77 0.84 12.13
CA VAL A 845 6.81 0.38 13.15
C VAL A 845 7.43 0.26 14.56
N GLU A 846 8.69 -0.17 14.66
CA GLU A 846 9.42 -0.25 15.94
C GLU A 846 9.78 1.15 16.46
N ASP A 847 10.23 2.05 15.57
CA ASP A 847 10.54 3.45 15.92
C ASP A 847 9.25 4.20 16.35
N ALA A 848 8.08 3.80 15.84
CA ALA A 848 6.76 4.27 16.29
C ALA A 848 6.35 3.73 17.67
N GLY A 849 7.19 2.91 18.30
CA GLY A 849 7.00 2.37 19.64
C GLY A 849 6.10 1.15 19.71
N LEU A 850 5.87 0.44 18.61
CA LEU A 850 5.06 -0.78 18.64
C LEU A 850 5.96 -2.00 18.85
N LEU A 851 5.58 -2.87 19.77
CA LEU A 851 6.26 -4.14 19.98
C LEU A 851 5.97 -5.08 18.82
N LYS A 852 6.99 -5.34 18.01
CA LYS A 852 6.96 -6.35 16.97
C LYS A 852 7.34 -7.72 17.54
N MET A 853 6.59 -8.72 17.14
CA MET A 853 6.88 -10.13 17.40
C MET A 853 6.76 -10.91 16.10
N ASP A 854 7.81 -11.64 15.73
CA ASP A 854 7.76 -12.48 14.54
C ASP A 854 7.25 -13.89 14.90
N PHE A 855 6.03 -14.18 14.43
CA PHE A 855 5.38 -15.48 14.46
C PHE A 855 5.66 -16.14 13.11
N LEU A 856 6.73 -16.93 13.02
CA LEU A 856 7.13 -17.55 11.76
C LEU A 856 6.44 -18.89 11.56
N GLY A 857 5.94 -19.12 10.35
CA GLY A 857 5.66 -20.48 9.90
C GLY A 857 6.96 -21.13 9.41
N LEU A 858 7.34 -22.25 10.01
CA LEU A 858 8.42 -23.09 9.54
C LEU A 858 7.88 -24.45 9.06
N ARG A 859 7.78 -24.61 7.73
CA ARG A 859 7.39 -25.86 7.05
C ARG A 859 8.09 -27.11 7.58
N THR A 860 9.35 -27.00 7.97
CA THR A 860 10.11 -28.13 8.52
C THR A 860 9.49 -28.68 9.81
N LEU A 861 8.93 -27.83 10.68
CA LEU A 861 8.22 -28.28 11.87
C LEU A 861 6.95 -29.05 11.49
N THR A 862 6.23 -28.59 10.47
CA THR A 862 5.09 -29.33 9.89
C THR A 862 5.53 -30.71 9.37
N ILE A 863 6.67 -30.78 8.68
CA ILE A 863 7.23 -32.03 8.17
C ILE A 863 7.56 -33.01 9.31
N ILE A 864 8.23 -32.54 10.36
CA ILE A 864 8.57 -33.36 11.54
C ILE A 864 7.30 -33.91 12.20
N LYS A 865 6.32 -33.03 12.43
CA LYS A 865 5.04 -33.36 13.08
C LYS A 865 4.24 -34.38 12.27
N GLU A 866 4.09 -34.16 10.97
CA GLU A 866 3.34 -35.07 10.08
C GLU A 866 4.07 -36.41 9.91
N ALA A 867 5.41 -36.41 9.82
CA ALA A 867 6.19 -37.66 9.82
C ALA A 867 5.94 -38.49 11.09
N CYS A 868 5.97 -37.86 12.27
CA CYS A 868 5.65 -38.54 13.54
C CYS A 868 4.20 -39.06 13.58
N SER A 869 3.24 -38.28 13.05
CA SER A 869 1.85 -38.72 12.91
C SER A 869 1.72 -39.95 11.99
N LEU A 870 2.41 -39.96 10.83
CA LEU A 870 2.42 -41.11 9.92
C LEU A 870 3.05 -42.35 10.57
N ILE A 871 4.13 -42.18 11.35
CA ILE A 871 4.77 -43.27 12.11
C ILE A 871 3.79 -43.84 13.15
N LYS A 872 3.10 -42.98 13.90
CA LYS A 872 2.08 -43.39 14.88
C LYS A 872 0.92 -44.12 14.22
N GLN A 873 0.43 -43.64 13.09
CA GLN A 873 -0.66 -44.28 12.34
C GLN A 873 -0.28 -45.68 11.82
N ARG A 874 0.94 -45.83 11.28
CA ARG A 874 1.38 -47.08 10.66
C ARG A 874 1.88 -48.10 11.69
N GLN A 875 2.67 -47.65 12.65
CA GLN A 875 3.45 -48.51 13.55
C GLN A 875 2.95 -48.47 15.00
N GLY A 876 2.04 -47.55 15.35
CA GLY A 876 1.57 -47.36 16.71
C GLY A 876 2.61 -46.75 17.66
N VAL A 877 3.74 -46.26 17.13
CA VAL A 877 4.83 -45.67 17.91
C VAL A 877 4.60 -44.16 18.03
N ASP A 878 4.48 -43.67 19.26
CA ASP A 878 4.40 -42.24 19.56
C ASP A 878 5.80 -41.71 19.82
N LEU A 879 6.29 -40.84 18.94
CA LEU A 879 7.63 -40.27 19.03
C LEU A 879 7.54 -38.82 19.50
N ASP A 880 8.37 -38.46 20.46
CA ASP A 880 8.63 -37.07 20.83
C ASP A 880 9.92 -36.59 20.11
N PRO A 881 9.81 -35.68 19.12
CA PRO A 881 10.97 -35.16 18.40
C PRO A 881 11.98 -34.44 19.30
N ASP A 882 11.53 -33.86 20.42
CA ASP A 882 12.38 -33.09 21.31
C ASP A 882 13.24 -33.97 22.21
N SER A 883 12.93 -35.27 22.29
CA SER A 883 13.67 -36.24 23.09
C SER A 883 14.61 -37.13 22.27
N PHE A 884 14.87 -36.81 20.99
CA PHE A 884 15.74 -37.65 20.16
C PHE A 884 17.19 -37.68 20.67
N PRO A 885 17.82 -38.87 20.75
CA PRO A 885 19.18 -39.01 21.27
C PRO A 885 20.19 -38.38 20.31
N LEU A 886 21.07 -37.52 20.83
CA LEU A 886 22.08 -36.79 20.05
C LEU A 886 23.32 -37.61 19.68
N ASP A 887 23.42 -38.86 20.15
CA ASP A 887 24.54 -39.78 19.90
C ASP A 887 24.16 -40.93 18.95
N ASP A 888 23.03 -40.81 18.23
CA ASP A 888 22.57 -41.84 17.30
C ASP A 888 23.49 -41.98 16.08
N ALA A 889 24.16 -43.13 15.97
CA ALA A 889 25.13 -43.40 14.93
C ALA A 889 24.52 -43.36 13.51
N LYS A 890 23.31 -43.91 13.32
CA LYS A 890 22.67 -43.97 11.99
C LYS A 890 22.38 -42.58 11.43
N THR A 891 22.00 -41.65 12.31
CA THR A 891 21.76 -40.25 11.95
C THR A 891 23.04 -39.59 11.46
N TYR A 892 24.17 -39.77 12.16
CA TYR A 892 25.45 -39.25 11.70
C TYR A 892 25.93 -39.89 10.41
N GLU A 893 25.76 -41.20 10.24
CA GLU A 893 26.13 -41.88 9.00
C GLU A 893 25.41 -41.30 7.77
N LEU A 894 24.15 -40.85 7.91
CA LEU A 894 23.41 -40.17 6.85
C LEU A 894 24.12 -38.87 6.41
N PHE A 895 24.53 -38.04 7.37
CA PHE A 895 25.33 -36.84 7.08
C PHE A 895 26.70 -37.19 6.48
N GLN A 896 27.38 -38.22 7.01
CA GLN A 896 28.69 -38.68 6.50
C GLN A 896 28.62 -39.19 5.06
N ARG A 897 27.49 -39.75 4.63
CA ARG A 897 27.25 -40.14 3.22
C ARG A 897 26.78 -38.96 2.35
N GLY A 898 26.47 -37.81 2.94
CA GLY A 898 25.93 -36.63 2.24
C GLY A 898 24.51 -36.85 1.72
N GLU A 899 23.72 -37.71 2.36
CA GLU A 899 22.36 -38.08 1.92
C GLU A 899 21.30 -37.11 2.47
N THR A 900 21.58 -35.82 2.40
CA THR A 900 20.85 -34.75 3.13
C THR A 900 19.77 -34.06 2.32
N VAL A 901 19.34 -34.60 1.18
CA VAL A 901 18.16 -34.08 0.45
C VAL A 901 16.93 -34.13 1.35
N GLY A 902 16.21 -33.01 1.51
CA GLY A 902 15.10 -32.87 2.46
C GLY A 902 15.51 -32.64 3.92
N ILE A 903 16.80 -32.53 4.23
CA ILE A 903 17.29 -32.22 5.59
C ILE A 903 17.54 -30.72 5.72
N PHE A 904 16.77 -30.08 6.59
CA PHE A 904 16.76 -28.62 6.78
C PHE A 904 18.17 -28.02 6.88
N GLN A 905 18.45 -26.95 6.10
CA GLN A 905 19.75 -26.26 6.00
C GLN A 905 20.93 -27.05 5.37
N TYR A 906 20.85 -28.38 5.21
CA TYR A 906 21.98 -29.20 4.73
C TYR A 906 21.82 -29.79 3.33
N GLU A 907 20.83 -29.34 2.55
CA GLU A 907 20.44 -30.01 1.30
C GLU A 907 21.33 -29.71 0.09
N SER A 908 21.99 -28.55 0.05
CA SER A 908 22.69 -28.09 -1.16
C SER A 908 23.85 -29.02 -1.56
N ALA A 909 24.12 -29.14 -2.87
CA ALA A 909 25.15 -30.05 -3.38
C ALA A 909 26.56 -29.76 -2.84
N GLY A 910 26.92 -28.49 -2.65
CA GLY A 910 28.21 -28.13 -2.04
C GLY A 910 28.27 -28.48 -0.55
N MET A 911 27.16 -28.34 0.19
CA MET A 911 27.09 -28.75 1.59
C MET A 911 27.25 -30.27 1.70
N GLN A 912 26.55 -31.04 0.86
CA GLN A 912 26.68 -32.49 0.80
C GLN A 912 28.12 -32.93 0.53
N LYS A 913 28.85 -32.21 -0.34
CA LYS A 913 30.27 -32.47 -0.60
C LYS A 913 31.09 -32.31 0.67
N TYR A 914 30.98 -31.17 1.36
CA TYR A 914 31.75 -30.92 2.57
C TYR A 914 31.38 -31.84 3.73
N LEU A 915 30.11 -32.23 3.87
CA LEU A 915 29.71 -33.21 4.89
C LEU A 915 30.37 -34.58 4.69
N LYS A 916 30.51 -35.04 3.43
CA LYS A 916 31.22 -36.29 3.09
C LYS A 916 32.71 -36.25 3.45
N GLU A 917 33.31 -35.08 3.36
CA GLU A 917 34.72 -34.86 3.70
C GLU A 917 34.90 -34.66 5.22
N LEU A 918 34.02 -33.89 5.86
CA LEU A 918 34.00 -33.60 7.30
C LEU A 918 33.73 -34.85 8.14
N LYS A 919 32.83 -35.70 7.68
CA LYS A 919 32.32 -36.87 8.39
C LYS A 919 31.92 -36.52 9.84
N PRO A 920 30.81 -35.79 10.04
CA PRO A 920 30.40 -35.37 11.38
C PRO A 920 30.19 -36.57 12.30
N THR A 921 30.65 -36.45 13.54
CA THR A 921 30.60 -37.49 14.59
C THR A 921 29.94 -37.01 15.87
N GLU A 922 29.79 -35.71 16.03
CA GLU A 922 29.16 -35.08 17.18
C GLU A 922 28.31 -33.89 16.74
N PHE A 923 27.42 -33.43 17.62
CA PHE A 923 26.48 -32.35 17.30
C PHE A 923 27.20 -31.03 17.01
N ALA A 924 28.32 -30.76 17.69
CA ALA A 924 29.14 -29.56 17.47
C ALA A 924 29.65 -29.42 16.02
N ASP A 925 29.95 -30.54 15.34
CA ASP A 925 30.34 -30.53 13.92
C ASP A 925 29.24 -29.96 13.03
N LEU A 926 27.97 -30.29 13.32
CA LEU A 926 26.82 -29.81 12.55
C LEU A 926 26.65 -28.30 12.76
N ILE A 927 26.73 -27.84 14.01
CA ILE A 927 26.67 -26.41 14.36
C ILE A 927 27.75 -25.63 13.59
N ALA A 928 29.01 -26.09 13.65
CA ALA A 928 30.11 -25.42 12.96
C ALA A 928 29.91 -25.40 11.44
N MET A 929 29.46 -26.53 10.85
CA MET A 929 29.24 -26.61 9.42
C MET A 929 28.12 -25.68 8.93
N ASN A 930 27.04 -25.53 9.71
CA ASN A 930 25.96 -24.58 9.41
C ASN A 930 26.44 -23.12 9.43
N ALA A 931 27.33 -22.79 10.36
CA ALA A 931 27.95 -21.47 10.44
C ALA A 931 28.93 -21.20 9.28
N LEU A 932 29.77 -22.19 8.94
CA LEU A 932 30.85 -22.05 7.96
C LEU A 932 30.40 -22.09 6.49
N TYR A 933 29.29 -22.76 6.16
CA TYR A 933 28.86 -22.93 4.78
C TYR A 933 28.16 -21.68 4.22
N ARG A 934 28.91 -20.59 4.08
CA ARG A 934 28.45 -19.27 3.59
C ARG A 934 29.53 -18.59 2.75
N PRO A 935 29.18 -17.67 1.82
CA PRO A 935 30.17 -16.86 1.11
C PRO A 935 31.11 -16.16 2.09
N GLY A 936 32.42 -16.30 1.90
CA GLY A 936 33.46 -15.86 2.85
C GLY A 936 34.05 -17.04 3.66
N PRO A 937 33.37 -17.57 4.68
CA PRO A 937 33.90 -18.65 5.52
C PRO A 937 34.10 -19.99 4.80
N LEU A 938 33.49 -20.17 3.62
CA LEU A 938 33.67 -21.36 2.77
C LEU A 938 35.14 -21.74 2.55
N GLU A 939 36.05 -20.77 2.50
CA GLU A 939 37.49 -20.98 2.30
C GLU A 939 38.17 -21.70 3.48
N TYR A 940 37.59 -21.62 4.68
CA TYR A 940 38.15 -22.23 5.90
C TYR A 940 37.67 -23.67 6.12
N ILE A 941 36.63 -24.13 5.40
CA ILE A 941 36.10 -25.49 5.57
C ILE A 941 37.15 -26.57 5.28
N PRO A 942 37.97 -26.50 4.21
CA PRO A 942 39.02 -27.50 3.98
C PRO A 942 40.00 -27.60 5.16
N GLU A 943 40.39 -26.45 5.73
CA GLU A 943 41.26 -26.41 6.89
C GLU A 943 40.59 -26.97 8.14
N PHE A 944 39.33 -26.62 8.39
CA PHE A 944 38.53 -27.17 9.49
C PHE A 944 38.48 -28.71 9.41
N ILE A 945 38.24 -29.25 8.21
CA ILE A 945 38.18 -30.70 7.95
C ILE A 945 39.56 -31.35 8.17
N ASP A 946 40.63 -30.75 7.66
CA ASP A 946 41.98 -31.31 7.80
C ASP A 946 42.44 -31.34 9.26
N ARG A 947 42.12 -30.31 10.04
CA ARG A 947 42.42 -30.25 11.47
C ARG A 947 41.61 -31.29 12.25
N LYS A 948 40.32 -31.45 11.97
CA LYS A 948 39.47 -32.48 12.57
C LYS A 948 40.04 -33.89 12.37
N HIS A 949 40.48 -34.22 11.16
CA HIS A 949 41.04 -35.54 10.83
C HIS A 949 42.50 -35.72 11.24
N GLY A 950 43.10 -34.74 11.93
CA GLY A 950 44.51 -34.78 12.34
C GLY A 950 45.50 -34.74 11.17
N ARG A 951 45.06 -34.30 9.98
CA ARG A 951 45.92 -34.11 8.79
C ARG A 951 46.70 -32.80 8.83
N LYS A 952 46.23 -31.84 9.62
CA LYS A 952 46.90 -30.57 9.91
C LYS A 952 46.92 -30.34 11.41
N GLU A 953 48.04 -29.86 11.94
CA GLU A 953 48.18 -29.55 13.36
C GLU A 953 47.29 -28.37 13.75
N ILE A 954 46.60 -28.49 14.89
CA ILE A 954 45.83 -27.40 15.47
C ILE A 954 46.81 -26.46 16.16
N THR A 955 46.97 -25.26 15.60
CA THR A 955 47.84 -24.22 16.14
C THR A 955 47.00 -23.05 16.62
N TYR A 956 47.42 -22.48 17.75
CA TYR A 956 46.82 -21.28 18.33
C TYR A 956 47.86 -20.17 18.32
N ASP A 957 47.45 -18.94 18.01
CA ASP A 957 48.38 -17.80 18.03
C ASP A 957 48.83 -17.45 19.46
N LEU A 958 47.96 -17.69 20.43
CA LEU A 958 48.21 -17.53 21.86
C LEU A 958 47.64 -18.72 22.62
N ASP A 959 48.33 -19.22 23.64
CA ASP A 959 47.90 -20.37 24.45
C ASP A 959 46.51 -20.15 25.07
N ALA A 960 46.19 -18.92 25.46
CA ALA A 960 44.88 -18.52 26.00
C ALA A 960 43.72 -18.71 25.01
N MET A 961 43.99 -18.86 23.70
CA MET A 961 42.95 -19.10 22.70
C MET A 961 42.49 -20.56 22.64
N GLU A 962 43.27 -21.51 23.18
CA GLU A 962 42.95 -22.93 23.12
C GLU A 962 41.58 -23.22 23.75
N GLY A 963 41.31 -22.66 24.93
CA GLY A 963 40.07 -22.93 25.66
C GLY A 963 38.80 -22.65 24.85
N LYS A 964 38.76 -21.53 24.11
CA LYS A 964 37.55 -21.07 23.39
C LYS A 964 37.48 -21.55 21.94
N LEU A 965 38.60 -21.92 21.32
CA LEU A 965 38.65 -22.37 19.93
C LEU A 965 38.80 -23.89 19.78
N LYS A 966 38.94 -24.64 20.87
CA LYS A 966 39.07 -26.11 20.83
C LYS A 966 37.91 -26.79 20.12
N GLU A 967 36.67 -26.36 20.38
CA GLU A 967 35.46 -26.91 19.75
C GLU A 967 35.38 -26.66 18.23
N THR A 968 36.15 -25.70 17.72
CA THR A 968 36.22 -25.35 16.29
C THR A 968 37.61 -25.60 15.70
N TYR A 969 38.37 -26.51 16.32
CA TYR A 969 39.69 -26.94 15.87
C TYR A 969 40.66 -25.75 15.65
N GLY A 970 40.63 -24.73 16.51
CA GLY A 970 41.50 -23.55 16.44
C GLY A 970 41.11 -22.52 15.38
N ILE A 971 39.92 -22.64 14.76
CA ILE A 971 39.39 -21.65 13.81
C ILE A 971 38.33 -20.82 14.53
N THR A 972 38.41 -19.49 14.43
CA THR A 972 37.33 -18.64 14.93
C THR A 972 36.14 -18.78 13.99
N VAL A 973 34.97 -19.19 14.50
CA VAL A 973 33.75 -19.40 13.70
C VAL A 973 32.61 -18.53 14.21
N TYR A 974 32.49 -18.41 15.53
CA TYR A 974 31.34 -17.79 16.18
C TYR A 974 31.64 -16.37 16.67
N GLN A 975 30.60 -15.53 16.70
CA GLN A 975 30.64 -14.20 17.32
C GLN A 975 30.96 -14.29 18.81
N GLU A 976 30.38 -15.28 19.48
CA GLU A 976 30.57 -15.57 20.90
C GLU A 976 32.03 -15.90 21.23
N GLN A 977 32.76 -16.57 20.33
CA GLN A 977 34.18 -16.84 20.50
C GLN A 977 35.00 -15.54 20.48
N VAL A 978 34.73 -14.62 19.55
CA VAL A 978 35.39 -13.31 19.50
C VAL A 978 35.12 -12.51 20.77
N MET A 979 33.87 -12.53 21.24
CA MET A 979 33.49 -11.85 22.48
C MET A 979 34.26 -12.39 23.69
N LEU A 980 34.29 -13.71 23.88
CA LEU A 980 34.99 -14.36 25.00
C LEU A 980 36.50 -14.13 24.92
N LEU A 981 37.10 -14.30 23.75
CA LEU A 981 38.53 -14.09 23.54
C LEU A 981 38.93 -12.63 23.78
N SER A 982 38.11 -11.65 23.40
CA SER A 982 38.43 -10.24 23.69
C SER A 982 38.46 -9.93 25.20
N GLN A 983 37.61 -10.60 25.98
CA GLN A 983 37.58 -10.46 27.44
C GLN A 983 38.79 -11.16 28.08
N GLU A 984 39.15 -12.35 27.58
CA GLU A 984 40.26 -13.14 28.11
C GLU A 984 41.63 -12.58 27.73
N LEU A 985 41.84 -12.22 26.46
CA LEU A 985 43.11 -11.73 25.94
C LEU A 985 43.40 -10.28 26.34
N ALA A 986 42.39 -9.40 26.30
CA ALA A 986 42.60 -7.96 26.46
C ALA A 986 41.80 -7.32 27.61
N GLY A 987 40.99 -8.09 28.34
CA GLY A 987 40.24 -7.56 29.48
C GLY A 987 39.09 -6.66 29.10
N PHE A 988 38.51 -6.85 27.92
CA PHE A 988 37.31 -6.14 27.54
C PHE A 988 36.20 -6.37 28.58
N THR A 989 35.42 -5.33 28.87
CA THR A 989 34.14 -5.50 29.58
C THR A 989 33.15 -6.26 28.69
N LYS A 990 32.07 -6.79 29.28
CA LYS A 990 31.02 -7.47 28.51
C LYS A 990 30.42 -6.52 27.47
N GLY A 991 30.26 -5.24 27.80
CA GLY A 991 29.82 -4.21 26.86
C GLY A 991 30.83 -3.91 25.74
N GLN A 992 32.12 -3.82 26.04
CA GLN A 992 33.17 -3.63 25.01
C GLN A 992 33.23 -4.80 24.03
N ALA A 993 33.08 -6.03 24.52
CA ALA A 993 33.01 -7.23 23.69
C ALA A 993 31.78 -7.22 22.76
N ASP A 994 30.60 -6.80 23.25
CA ASP A 994 29.41 -6.63 22.40
C ASP A 994 29.59 -5.50 21.38
N MET A 995 30.22 -4.38 21.75
CA MET A 995 30.55 -3.30 20.80
C MET A 995 31.49 -3.78 19.70
N LEU A 996 32.49 -4.60 20.04
CA LEU A 996 33.39 -5.22 19.06
C LEU A 996 32.58 -6.06 18.06
N ARG A 997 31.72 -6.95 18.57
CA ARG A 997 30.83 -7.77 17.75
C ARG A 997 29.91 -6.92 16.87
N LYS A 998 29.28 -5.86 17.38
CA LYS A 998 28.41 -4.96 16.59
C LYS A 998 29.19 -4.25 15.50
N GLY A 999 30.36 -3.70 15.86
CA GLY A 999 31.27 -3.05 14.92
C GLY A 999 31.65 -3.98 13.78
N MET A 1000 31.97 -5.22 14.11
CA MET A 1000 32.30 -6.31 13.19
C MET A 1000 31.11 -6.70 12.31
N GLY A 1001 29.95 -7.02 12.90
CA GLY A 1001 28.76 -7.47 12.17
C GLY A 1001 28.13 -6.41 11.27
N LYS A 1002 28.12 -5.13 11.68
CA LYS A 1002 27.60 -4.00 10.89
C LYS A 1002 28.66 -3.29 10.04
N LYS A 1003 29.90 -3.79 10.02
CA LYS A 1003 31.04 -3.19 9.31
C LYS A 1003 31.28 -1.71 9.67
N GLN A 1004 31.03 -1.35 10.93
CA GLN A 1004 31.17 0.01 11.43
C GLN A 1004 32.64 0.30 11.78
N LYS A 1005 33.41 0.68 10.75
CA LYS A 1005 34.86 0.91 10.85
C LYS A 1005 35.24 1.86 12.00
N HIS A 1006 34.47 2.92 12.22
CA HIS A 1006 34.70 3.87 13.31
C HIS A 1006 34.63 3.25 14.73
N ILE A 1007 33.86 2.17 14.93
CA ILE A 1007 33.80 1.46 16.22
C ILE A 1007 35.02 0.54 16.35
N ILE A 1008 35.34 -0.21 15.28
CA ILE A 1008 36.48 -1.13 15.25
C ILE A 1008 37.79 -0.36 15.50
N ASP A 1009 37.98 0.78 14.82
CA ASP A 1009 39.16 1.63 14.96
C ASP A 1009 39.32 2.20 16.38
N LYS A 1010 38.21 2.44 17.10
CA LYS A 1010 38.22 2.88 18.51
C LYS A 1010 38.60 1.76 19.47
N LEU A 1011 38.24 0.51 19.19
CA LEU A 1011 38.47 -0.63 20.07
C LEU A 1011 39.86 -1.25 19.90
N LYS A 1012 40.45 -1.15 18.70
CA LYS A 1012 41.77 -1.72 18.40
C LYS A 1012 42.88 -1.27 19.37
N PRO A 1013 43.05 0.03 19.69
CA PRO A 1013 44.08 0.45 20.63
C PRO A 1013 43.86 -0.11 22.05
N ILE A 1014 42.59 -0.24 22.46
CA ILE A 1014 42.21 -0.80 23.77
C ILE A 1014 42.56 -2.29 23.81
N PHE A 1015 42.29 -3.03 22.73
CA PHE A 1015 42.63 -4.46 22.62
C PHE A 1015 44.14 -4.68 22.72
N LEU A 1016 44.92 -3.92 21.95
CA LEU A 1016 46.38 -4.05 21.97
C LEU A 1016 46.95 -3.69 23.34
N GLY A 1017 46.52 -2.57 23.93
CA GLY A 1017 47.01 -2.14 25.25
C GLY A 1017 46.65 -3.12 26.36
N GLY A 1018 45.40 -3.58 26.42
CA GLY A 1018 44.95 -4.55 27.42
C GLY A 1018 45.62 -5.92 27.27
N GLY A 1019 45.92 -6.34 26.04
CA GLY A 1019 46.69 -7.56 25.78
C GLY A 1019 48.17 -7.44 26.17
N GLU A 1020 48.80 -6.29 25.93
CA GLU A 1020 50.17 -6.00 26.38
C GLU A 1020 50.27 -6.00 27.92
N GLU A 1021 49.30 -5.40 28.61
CA GLU A 1021 49.21 -5.40 30.09
C GLU A 1021 49.07 -6.82 30.66
N ARG A 1022 48.47 -7.75 29.89
CA ARG A 1022 48.30 -9.16 30.24
C ARG A 1022 49.46 -10.06 29.79
N GLY A 1023 50.50 -9.48 29.21
CA GLY A 1023 51.75 -10.18 28.87
C GLY A 1023 51.77 -10.81 27.47
N HIS A 1024 50.84 -10.47 26.57
CA HIS A 1024 50.85 -10.92 25.19
C HIS A 1024 51.71 -10.01 24.29
N GLN A 1025 52.40 -10.59 23.31
CA GLN A 1025 53.21 -9.82 22.36
C GLN A 1025 52.33 -9.04 21.38
N ARG A 1026 52.64 -7.76 21.19
CA ARG A 1026 51.89 -6.86 20.30
C ARG A 1026 51.73 -7.38 18.87
N ASP A 1027 52.80 -7.92 18.28
CA ASP A 1027 52.80 -8.43 16.91
C ASP A 1027 51.81 -9.59 16.72
N VAL A 1028 51.69 -10.44 17.75
CA VAL A 1028 50.73 -11.55 17.77
C VAL A 1028 49.30 -11.03 17.95
N LEU A 1029 49.08 -10.06 18.83
CA LEU A 1029 47.78 -9.41 19.00
C LEU A 1029 47.33 -8.68 17.73
N GLU A 1030 48.25 -8.05 16.99
CA GLU A 1030 47.96 -7.41 15.70
C GLU A 1030 47.55 -8.43 14.64
N LYS A 1031 48.20 -9.61 14.62
CA LYS A 1031 47.79 -10.74 13.77
C LYS A 1031 46.38 -11.20 14.15
N VAL A 1032 46.12 -11.50 15.42
CA VAL A 1032 44.80 -11.95 15.91
C VAL A 1032 43.71 -10.94 15.55
N TRP A 1033 43.96 -9.65 15.75
CA TRP A 1033 43.01 -8.59 15.40
C TRP A 1033 42.76 -8.53 13.89
N LYS A 1034 43.79 -8.67 13.05
CA LYS A 1034 43.65 -8.68 11.58
C LYS A 1034 42.87 -9.91 11.09
N ASP A 1035 43.10 -11.06 11.71
CA ASP A 1035 42.34 -12.28 11.45
C ASP A 1035 40.87 -12.06 11.83
N TRP A 1036 40.60 -11.44 12.99
CA TRP A 1036 39.25 -11.03 13.37
C TRP A 1036 38.64 -9.98 12.43
N GLU A 1037 39.35 -8.95 11.95
CA GLU A 1037 38.81 -7.99 10.98
C GLU A 1037 38.40 -8.66 9.67
N SER A 1038 39.20 -9.62 9.22
CA SER A 1038 38.95 -10.39 8.00
C SER A 1038 37.76 -11.35 8.18
N PHE A 1039 37.66 -11.98 9.37
CA PHE A 1039 36.64 -12.97 9.69
C PHE A 1039 35.33 -12.37 10.19
N ALA A 1040 35.38 -11.22 10.85
CA ALA A 1040 34.28 -10.43 11.39
C ALA A 1040 33.18 -10.14 10.38
N SER A 1041 33.57 -9.97 9.11
CA SER A 1041 32.65 -9.82 7.99
C SER A 1041 31.69 -11.01 7.84
N TYR A 1042 32.00 -12.14 8.48
CA TYR A 1042 31.36 -13.43 8.28
C TYR A 1042 31.14 -14.28 9.56
N ALA A 1043 31.51 -13.78 10.75
CA ALA A 1043 31.32 -14.49 12.01
C ALA A 1043 29.84 -14.72 12.30
N PHE A 1044 29.48 -15.94 12.76
CA PHE A 1044 28.09 -16.36 12.89
C PHE A 1044 27.61 -16.42 14.35
N ASN A 1045 26.30 -16.28 14.59
CA ASN A 1045 25.71 -16.43 15.93
C ASN A 1045 25.59 -17.92 16.27
N LYS A 1046 26.31 -18.38 17.31
CA LYS A 1046 26.33 -19.78 17.73
C LYS A 1046 24.93 -20.24 18.14
N SER A 1047 24.22 -19.45 18.95
CA SER A 1047 22.87 -19.77 19.45
C SER A 1047 21.88 -20.09 18.33
N HIS A 1048 21.86 -19.25 17.28
CA HIS A 1048 21.02 -19.48 16.10
C HIS A 1048 21.42 -20.75 15.34
N SER A 1049 22.72 -20.98 15.18
CA SER A 1049 23.24 -22.17 14.49
C SER A 1049 22.91 -23.46 15.25
N THR A 1050 22.98 -23.45 16.58
CA THR A 1050 22.63 -24.59 17.44
C THR A 1050 21.16 -24.98 17.29
N CYS A 1051 20.25 -24.01 17.33
CA CYS A 1051 18.83 -24.26 17.11
C CYS A 1051 18.54 -24.86 15.73
N TYR A 1052 19.16 -24.33 14.68
CA TYR A 1052 18.92 -24.83 13.32
C TYR A 1052 19.55 -26.21 13.09
N ALA A 1053 20.73 -26.46 13.67
CA ALA A 1053 21.35 -27.77 13.67
C ALA A 1053 20.48 -28.81 14.41
N TRP A 1054 19.74 -28.40 15.46
CA TRP A 1054 18.81 -29.28 16.17
C TRP A 1054 17.65 -29.73 15.27
N VAL A 1055 16.99 -28.79 14.60
CA VAL A 1055 15.92 -29.12 13.63
C VAL A 1055 16.46 -30.01 12.51
N ALA A 1056 17.65 -29.71 11.99
CA ALA A 1056 18.30 -30.55 10.99
C ALA A 1056 18.58 -31.97 11.51
N TYR A 1057 19.05 -32.11 12.75
CA TYR A 1057 19.26 -33.41 13.38
C TYR A 1057 17.96 -34.19 13.53
N GLN A 1058 16.88 -33.55 13.97
CA GLN A 1058 15.55 -34.17 14.07
C GLN A 1058 15.07 -34.70 12.71
N THR A 1059 15.20 -33.90 11.65
CA THR A 1059 14.84 -34.36 10.28
C THR A 1059 15.73 -35.51 9.81
N ALA A 1060 17.03 -35.48 10.11
CA ALA A 1060 17.95 -36.54 9.73
C ALA A 1060 17.68 -37.85 10.49
N TYR A 1061 17.32 -37.76 11.77
CA TYR A 1061 16.92 -38.90 12.59
C TYR A 1061 15.68 -39.58 12.00
N LEU A 1062 14.65 -38.80 11.67
CA LEU A 1062 13.44 -39.32 11.01
C LEU A 1062 13.76 -39.95 9.65
N LYS A 1063 14.62 -39.32 8.84
CA LYS A 1063 15.04 -39.89 7.54
C LYS A 1063 15.85 -41.18 7.71
N ALA A 1064 16.71 -41.28 8.73
CA ALA A 1064 17.57 -42.44 8.96
C ALA A 1064 16.80 -43.66 9.48
N HIS A 1065 15.80 -43.45 10.34
CA HIS A 1065 15.03 -44.53 10.98
C HIS A 1065 13.67 -44.81 10.34
N TYR A 1066 13.03 -43.79 9.75
CA TYR A 1066 11.69 -43.85 9.15
C TYR A 1066 11.63 -43.16 7.77
N PRO A 1067 12.43 -43.63 6.79
CA PRO A 1067 12.62 -42.93 5.51
C PRO A 1067 11.33 -42.80 4.69
N ALA A 1068 10.41 -43.77 4.75
CA ALA A 1068 9.17 -43.72 3.98
C ALA A 1068 8.22 -42.65 4.51
N GLU A 1069 8.01 -42.62 5.83
CA GLU A 1069 7.13 -41.68 6.52
C GLU A 1069 7.67 -40.25 6.43
N PHE A 1070 8.98 -40.08 6.62
CA PHE A 1070 9.63 -38.78 6.44
C PHE A 1070 9.48 -38.26 5.01
N MET A 1071 9.80 -39.07 4.00
CA MET A 1071 9.70 -38.63 2.62
C MET A 1071 8.25 -38.41 2.16
N ALA A 1072 7.28 -39.18 2.67
CA ALA A 1072 5.87 -38.92 2.43
C ALA A 1072 5.45 -37.54 2.96
N SER A 1073 5.93 -37.14 4.14
CA SER A 1073 5.65 -35.79 4.66
C SER A 1073 6.37 -34.69 3.86
N VAL A 1074 7.63 -34.89 3.47
CA VAL A 1074 8.36 -33.95 2.59
C VAL A 1074 7.61 -33.73 1.27
N LEU A 1075 7.10 -34.80 0.65
CA LEU A 1075 6.31 -34.72 -0.58
C LEU A 1075 4.98 -34.00 -0.36
N SER A 1076 4.27 -34.29 0.73
CA SER A 1076 2.99 -33.65 1.08
C SER A 1076 3.12 -32.15 1.24
N ASN A 1077 4.17 -31.67 1.92
CA ASN A 1077 4.40 -30.25 2.16
C ASN A 1077 4.96 -29.49 0.95
N ASN A 1078 5.21 -30.18 -0.18
CA ASN A 1078 5.64 -29.56 -1.44
C ASN A 1078 4.72 -29.90 -2.62
N MET A 1079 3.54 -30.49 -2.36
CA MET A 1079 2.65 -31.06 -3.37
C MET A 1079 2.15 -30.04 -4.43
N SER A 1080 2.15 -28.75 -4.11
CA SER A 1080 1.76 -27.67 -5.04
C SER A 1080 2.82 -27.31 -6.08
N ASP A 1081 4.08 -27.74 -5.91
CA ASP A 1081 5.18 -27.47 -6.84
C ASP A 1081 5.68 -28.76 -7.50
N LEU A 1082 5.20 -29.00 -8.73
CA LEU A 1082 5.54 -30.17 -9.54
C LEU A 1082 7.06 -30.37 -9.73
N LYS A 1083 7.85 -29.30 -9.83
CA LYS A 1083 9.32 -29.42 -10.01
C LYS A 1083 9.95 -29.97 -8.73
N THR A 1084 9.56 -29.42 -7.59
CA THR A 1084 10.04 -29.83 -6.28
C THR A 1084 9.59 -31.24 -5.92
N VAL A 1085 8.33 -31.61 -6.21
CA VAL A 1085 7.81 -32.98 -6.04
C VAL A 1085 8.64 -33.98 -6.85
N THR A 1086 8.88 -33.68 -8.14
CA THR A 1086 9.65 -34.56 -9.02
C THR A 1086 11.06 -34.81 -8.47
N PHE A 1087 11.72 -33.75 -8.00
CA PHE A 1087 13.03 -33.84 -7.36
C PHE A 1087 13.04 -34.77 -6.12
N PHE A 1088 12.06 -34.64 -5.21
CA PHE A 1088 11.99 -35.50 -4.03
C PHE A 1088 11.57 -36.95 -4.35
N MET A 1089 10.80 -37.18 -5.42
CA MET A 1089 10.49 -38.53 -5.88
C MET A 1089 11.74 -39.27 -6.40
N GLU A 1090 12.64 -38.56 -7.09
CA GLU A 1090 13.93 -39.11 -7.49
C GLU A 1090 14.79 -39.50 -6.27
N GLU A 1091 14.76 -38.67 -5.22
CA GLU A 1091 15.42 -38.98 -3.95
C GLU A 1091 14.83 -40.23 -3.31
N CYS A 1092 13.49 -40.38 -3.25
CA CYS A 1092 12.84 -41.59 -2.73
C CYS A 1092 13.35 -42.84 -3.44
N ARG A 1093 13.42 -42.81 -4.79
CA ARG A 1093 13.94 -43.91 -5.59
C ARG A 1093 15.40 -44.19 -5.26
N ARG A 1094 16.23 -43.16 -5.07
CA ARG A 1094 17.66 -43.29 -4.73
C ARG A 1094 17.87 -43.99 -3.38
N ILE A 1095 17.06 -43.68 -2.38
CA ILE A 1095 17.16 -44.27 -1.03
C ILE A 1095 16.37 -45.59 -0.87
N GLY A 1096 15.80 -46.13 -1.95
CA GLY A 1096 15.08 -47.40 -1.94
C GLY A 1096 13.63 -47.33 -1.45
N VAL A 1097 13.06 -46.13 -1.35
CA VAL A 1097 11.64 -45.92 -0.99
C VAL A 1097 10.80 -45.93 -2.26
N SER A 1098 9.90 -46.92 -2.37
CA SER A 1098 8.98 -47.03 -3.51
C SER A 1098 7.88 -45.98 -3.43
N VAL A 1099 7.70 -45.19 -4.49
CA VAL A 1099 6.60 -44.23 -4.63
C VAL A 1099 5.59 -44.79 -5.63
N LEU A 1100 4.37 -45.02 -5.16
CA LEU A 1100 3.29 -45.63 -5.94
C LEU A 1100 2.26 -44.57 -6.32
N GLY A 1101 1.62 -44.75 -7.47
CA GLY A 1101 0.53 -43.89 -7.92
C GLY A 1101 -0.70 -43.95 -6.98
N PRO A 1102 -1.63 -42.99 -7.14
CA PRO A 1102 -2.82 -42.89 -6.30
C PRO A 1102 -3.71 -44.13 -6.45
N SER A 1103 -4.43 -44.47 -5.38
CA SER A 1103 -5.34 -45.62 -5.30
C SER A 1103 -6.58 -45.24 -4.52
N VAL A 1104 -7.77 -45.45 -5.11
CA VAL A 1104 -9.06 -45.14 -4.47
C VAL A 1104 -9.25 -45.85 -3.12
N ASN A 1105 -8.61 -47.01 -2.93
CA ASN A 1105 -8.75 -47.81 -1.71
C ASN A 1105 -7.67 -47.53 -0.64
N GLU A 1106 -6.54 -46.91 -1.00
CA GLU A 1106 -5.38 -46.77 -0.11
C GLU A 1106 -4.92 -45.32 0.08
N SER A 1107 -5.12 -44.44 -0.90
CA SER A 1107 -4.64 -43.07 -0.86
C SER A 1107 -5.44 -42.23 0.11
N LEU A 1108 -4.73 -41.45 0.93
CA LEU A 1108 -5.30 -40.36 1.70
C LEU A 1108 -5.35 -39.08 0.86
N LEU A 1109 -5.77 -37.96 1.45
CA LEU A 1109 -5.76 -36.66 0.77
C LEU A 1109 -4.34 -36.25 0.35
N ARG A 1110 -3.37 -36.44 1.26
CA ARG A 1110 -1.94 -36.15 1.07
C ARG A 1110 -1.14 -37.44 0.87
N PHE A 1111 0.17 -37.33 0.60
CA PHE A 1111 1.02 -38.51 0.51
C PHE A 1111 1.03 -39.26 1.84
N SER A 1112 0.92 -40.59 1.77
CA SER A 1112 0.90 -41.46 2.94
C SER A 1112 1.85 -42.63 2.75
N VAL A 1113 1.97 -43.49 3.76
CA VAL A 1113 2.75 -44.74 3.67
C VAL A 1113 1.81 -45.91 3.88
N ASN A 1114 1.79 -46.85 2.94
CA ASN A 1114 0.96 -48.05 3.07
C ASN A 1114 1.60 -49.10 4.00
N ASN A 1115 0.86 -50.16 4.30
CA ASN A 1115 1.35 -51.25 5.18
C ASN A 1115 2.65 -51.91 4.67
N ALA A 1116 2.87 -51.92 3.35
CA ALA A 1116 4.09 -52.45 2.74
C ALA A 1116 5.31 -51.52 2.87
N GLY A 1117 5.15 -50.33 3.46
CA GLY A 1117 6.23 -49.34 3.60
C GLY A 1117 6.52 -48.55 2.33
N ALA A 1118 5.61 -48.56 1.35
CA ALA A 1118 5.70 -47.75 0.15
C ALA A 1118 4.95 -46.43 0.33
N VAL A 1119 5.54 -45.34 -0.19
CA VAL A 1119 4.89 -44.03 -0.25
C VAL A 1119 3.79 -44.09 -1.31
N ARG A 1120 2.62 -43.57 -0.97
CA ARG A 1120 1.43 -43.56 -1.81
C ARG A 1120 1.06 -42.12 -2.14
N PHE A 1121 0.81 -41.84 -3.42
CA PHE A 1121 0.34 -40.52 -3.86
C PHE A 1121 -0.99 -40.16 -3.18
N GLY A 1122 -1.13 -38.90 -2.77
CA GLY A 1122 -2.39 -38.37 -2.24
C GLY A 1122 -3.45 -38.19 -3.33
N MET A 1123 -4.72 -38.19 -2.94
CA MET A 1123 -5.86 -37.92 -3.84
C MET A 1123 -6.03 -36.43 -4.16
N GLY A 1124 -5.39 -35.53 -3.39
CA GLY A 1124 -5.47 -34.08 -3.59
C GLY A 1124 -4.42 -33.51 -4.54
N GLY A 1125 -3.55 -34.34 -5.11
CA GLY A 1125 -2.44 -33.95 -5.99
C GLY A 1125 -2.57 -34.48 -7.42
#